data_AF-A0A4Q4UTY2-F1
#
_entry.id   AF-A0A4Q4UTY2-F1
#
_cell.length_a   1.000
_cell.length_b   1.000
_cell.length_c   1.000
_cell.angle_alpha   90.00
_cell.angle_beta   90.00
_cell.angle_gamma   90.00
#
_symmetry.space_group_name_H-M   'P 1'
#
loop_
_entity.id
_entity.type
_entity.pdbx_description
1 polymer ?
#
loop_
_entity_poly.entity_id
_entity_poly.type
_entity_poly.pdbx_seq_one_letter_code
_entity_poly.pdbx_strand_id
1 'polypeptide(L)'
;MNYLPSQSNGQYGEKSQPYVAQYNASPPPQTFRHRDFAGRVKTGPMEDRYLHHIDGSLRKLIVACSDDIFEGPDNSTWRRTYVRMVSPLKVRIATWVIDFSYDPKSWRDWWITLLRAFPAAFAMSFLFYTTANERWQFNHWYAPVPYQYHGEAKTWSNHLENRIGTSLLARNNDVYRLLKPRHLCFLRKPYDDELHGVDVRSVADWEATDGVDAPLNYIFVAYSTEHFSHDSIEDKDALHVIAETAARAAKVPAYWVAVSCMRDPNELESDVEAKKCPQVYRISDVLRGAQAMIIAVGQPKSSSIKVPTDTLLSQWGSRMWTFPEVLLSPGQTIAVYTRGSDLRAPLRISKNQFAGRVWKTSDATEARQLIDHYLGSLGLSRLELAVTALKCLYNRYTTEYLAGDRAYALMGLLRLRPQVDQTDTPFQAFARLSLANDSDKLLERYLCTLPVSTTQPWYVMDDAYNSRLWDIDPYCQVAAICDGDTVIIDGARGASIRWKSFFPVGFETGPSFKRELAVLAMQNNGTIFAAGIALCGLNGVVRLVPIFGVLLLLLAIWVWLQTPHLIRTTYGGKLTEVQAALFGFEGYINALAVERSIFGGCFDRMGWSVNGSPLSRSVVNEHGERLGVDPTKDPAVRELVERAKHAKPGDMRVFTLVDTYNMEMTMFEAVRPPTCVFLCASEGGMQRAIACSYDWTTQTMFRETVLRMPTVSLNRMERVPRFRIGIQRAEMPSRPVVGVAV
;
A
#
# COMPACT_ATOMS: atom_id res chain seq x y z
N MET A 1 -39.58 14.09 31.48
CA MET A 1 -38.54 14.78 32.26
C MET A 1 -37.76 13.71 33.02
N ASN A 2 -36.43 13.81 33.03
CA ASN A 2 -35.46 12.96 33.73
C ASN A 2 -35.09 11.61 33.09
N TYR A 3 -34.17 11.71 32.12
CA TYR A 3 -33.15 10.71 31.85
C TYR A 3 -32.17 10.64 33.03
N LEU A 4 -31.90 9.43 33.54
CA LEU A 4 -30.69 9.11 34.30
C LEU A 4 -30.12 7.76 33.80
N PRO A 5 -28.80 7.69 33.55
CA PRO A 5 -28.09 6.48 33.10
C PRO A 5 -27.34 5.78 34.24
N SER A 6 -27.22 4.45 34.17
CA SER A 6 -26.07 3.62 34.67
C SER A 6 -26.43 2.14 34.49
N GLN A 7 -25.74 1.40 33.60
CA GLN A 7 -24.57 0.55 33.86
C GLN A 7 -24.74 -0.48 34.99
N SER A 8 -24.71 -1.76 34.62
CA SER A 8 -24.10 -2.81 35.43
C SER A 8 -23.35 -3.84 34.57
N ASN A 9 -22.03 -3.64 34.55
CA ASN A 9 -20.93 -4.60 34.54
C ASN A 9 -21.24 -6.11 34.34
N GLY A 10 -20.82 -6.64 33.19
CA GLY A 10 -20.28 -7.99 33.09
C GLY A 10 -18.76 -7.87 32.86
N GLN A 11 -17.95 -8.35 33.81
CA GLN A 11 -16.50 -8.36 33.71
C GLN A 11 -16.04 -9.06 32.42
N TYR A 12 -15.34 -8.30 31.57
CA TYR A 12 -14.74 -8.79 30.33
C TYR A 12 -13.52 -9.64 30.68
N GLY A 13 -13.49 -10.92 30.28
CA GLY A 13 -12.28 -11.73 30.27
C GLY A 13 -11.29 -11.17 29.24
N GLU A 14 -10.53 -10.17 29.65
CA GLU A 14 -9.37 -9.63 28.93
C GLU A 14 -8.12 -10.21 29.60
N LYS A 15 -7.12 -10.65 28.84
CA LYS A 15 -5.79 -10.87 29.43
C LYS A 15 -5.30 -9.52 29.96
N SER A 16 -5.20 -9.38 31.28
CA SER A 16 -4.65 -8.19 31.92
C SER A 16 -3.15 -8.12 31.63
N GLN A 17 -2.68 -7.08 30.96
CA GLN A 17 -1.26 -6.74 31.02
C GLN A 17 -0.97 -5.96 32.30
N PRO A 18 0.08 -6.29 33.05
CA PRO A 18 0.74 -5.32 33.91
C PRO A 18 1.51 -4.35 33.01
N TYR A 19 1.22 -3.05 33.06
CA TYR A 19 2.14 -2.05 32.48
C TYR A 19 2.61 -1.07 33.54
N VAL A 20 3.94 -1.03 33.65
CA VAL A 20 4.86 -0.04 34.25
C VAL A 20 4.94 0.02 35.79
N ALA A 21 5.93 -0.70 36.35
CA ALA A 21 7.11 -0.08 37.00
C ALA A 21 8.08 -1.15 37.53
N GLN A 22 9.30 -1.18 36.99
CA GLN A 22 10.49 -1.25 37.83
C GLN A 22 11.61 -0.53 37.09
N TYR A 23 11.96 0.63 37.64
CA TYR A 23 13.04 1.50 37.18
C TYR A 23 14.36 0.76 37.33
N ASN A 24 15.16 0.78 36.26
CA ASN A 24 16.58 1.09 36.36
C ASN A 24 16.91 1.97 35.14
N ALA A 25 16.98 3.28 35.39
CA ALA A 25 17.51 4.34 34.52
C ALA A 25 17.13 4.28 33.03
N SER A 26 15.89 4.66 32.67
CA SER A 26 15.51 4.99 31.30
C SER A 26 14.82 6.37 31.25
N PRO A 27 14.99 7.15 30.17
CA PRO A 27 14.44 8.52 30.05
C PRO A 27 12.92 8.55 30.25
N PRO A 28 12.33 9.71 30.63
CA PRO A 28 10.90 9.82 30.87
C PRO A 28 10.09 9.34 29.64
N PRO A 29 8.96 8.65 29.83
CA PRO A 29 8.16 8.12 28.73
C PRO A 29 7.73 9.28 27.82
N GLN A 30 8.14 9.23 26.55
CA GLN A 30 7.79 10.23 25.56
C GLN A 30 6.26 10.28 25.40
N THR A 31 5.67 11.44 25.63
CA THR A 31 4.23 11.66 25.50
C THR A 31 3.93 12.28 24.14
N PHE A 32 2.92 11.74 23.46
CA PHE A 32 2.50 12.21 22.13
C PHE A 32 1.14 12.88 22.23
N ARG A 33 0.96 13.94 21.45
CA ARG A 33 -0.29 14.70 21.35
C ARG A 33 -0.99 14.36 20.04
N HIS A 34 -2.27 14.01 20.13
CA HIS A 34 -3.11 13.74 18.97
C HIS A 34 -4.37 14.57 19.00
N ARG A 35 -4.78 15.04 17.81
CA ARG A 35 -6.03 15.76 17.58
C ARG A 35 -6.89 14.93 16.65
N ASP A 36 -8.12 14.63 17.06
CA ASP A 36 -9.03 13.82 16.27
C ASP A 36 -9.85 14.65 15.26
N PHE A 37 -10.70 13.96 14.48
CA PHE A 37 -11.60 14.57 13.50
C PHE A 37 -12.58 15.59 14.12
N ALA A 38 -12.99 15.39 15.38
CA ALA A 38 -13.87 16.31 16.09
C ALA A 38 -13.10 17.48 16.77
N GLY A 39 -11.77 17.57 16.55
CA GLY A 39 -10.91 18.59 17.14
C GLY A 39 -10.51 18.34 18.59
N ARG A 40 -10.91 17.22 19.21
CA ARG A 40 -10.56 16.86 20.60
C ARG A 40 -9.10 16.46 20.67
N VAL A 41 -8.43 16.89 21.73
CA VAL A 41 -7.00 16.64 21.93
C VAL A 41 -6.82 15.58 23.00
N LYS A 42 -6.01 14.56 22.71
CA LYS A 42 -5.63 13.51 23.65
C LYS A 42 -4.11 13.41 23.69
N THR A 43 -3.56 13.35 24.91
CA THR A 43 -2.14 13.06 25.15
C THR A 43 -2.00 11.67 25.76
N GLY A 44 -0.91 10.97 25.43
CA GLY A 44 -0.66 9.66 25.99
C GLY A 44 0.71 9.09 25.63
N PRO A 45 1.11 7.97 26.25
CA PRO A 45 2.30 7.23 25.86
C PRO A 45 2.07 6.50 24.54
N MET A 46 3.16 6.17 23.84
CA MET A 46 3.14 5.36 22.62
C MET A 46 2.52 3.97 22.88
N GLU A 47 1.33 3.73 22.33
CA GLU A 47 0.57 2.49 22.44
C GLU A 47 -0.21 2.25 21.13
N ASP A 48 -0.55 1.00 20.80
CA ASP A 48 -1.44 0.70 19.68
C ASP A 48 -2.88 1.15 19.97
N ARG A 49 -3.36 2.04 19.10
CA ARG A 49 -4.66 2.69 19.20
C ARG A 49 -5.29 2.81 17.82
N TYR A 50 -6.62 2.87 17.78
CA TYR A 50 -7.39 3.05 16.55
C TYR A 50 -8.39 4.20 16.70
N LEU A 51 -8.87 4.70 15.56
CA LEU A 51 -9.96 5.67 15.50
C LEU A 51 -11.29 4.94 15.57
N HIS A 52 -12.09 5.24 16.57
CA HIS A 52 -13.39 4.61 16.72
C HIS A 52 -14.39 5.15 15.69
N HIS A 53 -15.06 4.26 14.96
CA HIS A 53 -15.86 4.59 13.77
C HIS A 53 -17.09 5.49 14.02
N ILE A 54 -17.61 5.59 15.25
CA ILE A 54 -18.79 6.42 15.55
C ILE A 54 -18.42 7.87 15.86
N ASP A 55 -17.44 8.05 16.75
CA ASP A 55 -17.11 9.34 17.35
C ASP A 55 -15.75 9.86 16.89
N GLY A 56 -14.93 9.06 16.20
CA GLY A 56 -13.54 9.36 15.87
C GLY A 56 -12.60 9.39 17.06
N SER A 57 -13.06 8.93 18.24
CA SER A 57 -12.22 9.00 19.45
C SER A 57 -11.12 7.95 19.41
N LEU A 58 -9.97 8.32 19.98
CA LEU A 58 -8.84 7.43 20.05
C LEU A 58 -9.00 6.39 21.16
N ARG A 59 -9.10 5.10 20.79
CA ARG A 59 -9.29 3.98 21.71
C ARG A 59 -8.16 2.96 21.62
N LYS A 60 -7.91 2.24 22.72
CA LYS A 60 -6.90 1.16 22.76
C LYS A 60 -7.30 0.03 21.82
N LEU A 61 -6.34 -0.47 21.07
CA LEU A 61 -6.57 -1.56 20.13
C LEU A 61 -6.76 -2.90 20.87
N ILE A 62 -7.89 -3.55 20.60
CA ILE A 62 -8.25 -4.87 21.13
C ILE A 62 -8.65 -5.72 19.94
N VAL A 63 -8.07 -6.91 19.84
CA VAL A 63 -8.16 -7.80 18.70
C VAL A 63 -8.73 -9.14 19.15
N ALA A 64 -9.81 -9.58 18.52
CA ALA A 64 -10.33 -10.92 18.70
C ALA A 64 -9.37 -11.92 18.04
N CYS A 65 -9.20 -13.10 18.63
CA CYS A 65 -8.28 -14.12 18.14
C CYS A 65 -8.86 -15.53 18.32
N SER A 66 -8.30 -16.50 17.60
CA SER A 66 -8.58 -17.93 17.79
C SER A 66 -8.12 -18.40 19.18
N ASP A 67 -8.78 -19.41 19.73
CA ASP A 67 -8.53 -19.91 21.08
C ASP A 67 -7.05 -20.32 21.30
N ASP A 68 -6.43 -20.99 20.32
CA ASP A 68 -5.00 -21.36 20.36
C ASP A 68 -4.07 -20.15 20.58
N ILE A 69 -4.36 -19.02 19.90
CA ILE A 69 -3.56 -17.79 19.98
C ILE A 69 -3.86 -17.05 21.28
N PHE A 70 -5.10 -17.14 21.76
CA PHE A 70 -5.49 -16.55 23.03
C PHE A 70 -4.77 -17.26 24.19
N GLU A 71 -4.66 -18.58 24.17
CA GLU A 71 -3.99 -19.38 25.21
C GLU A 71 -2.46 -19.28 25.12
N GLY A 72 -1.93 -19.04 23.93
CA GLY A 72 -0.51 -18.88 23.65
C GLY A 72 0.21 -17.70 24.35
N PRO A 73 1.53 -17.53 24.08
CA PRO A 73 2.36 -16.52 24.73
C PRO A 73 1.92 -15.09 24.36
N ASP A 74 2.07 -14.16 25.31
CA ASP A 74 1.78 -12.74 25.07
C ASP A 74 2.92 -12.09 24.27
N ASN A 75 2.84 -12.24 22.95
CA ASN A 75 3.84 -11.79 21.99
C ASN A 75 3.34 -10.63 21.11
N SER A 76 2.23 -9.97 21.45
CA SER A 76 1.64 -8.86 20.67
C SER A 76 1.78 -7.51 21.36
N THR A 77 1.75 -6.42 20.57
CA THR A 77 1.70 -5.04 21.09
C THR A 77 0.27 -4.57 21.41
N TRP A 78 -0.75 -5.28 20.92
CA TRP A 78 -2.18 -5.06 21.21
C TRP A 78 -2.74 -6.10 22.18
N ARG A 79 -3.92 -5.83 22.74
CA ARG A 79 -4.63 -6.77 23.62
C ARG A 79 -5.44 -7.76 22.81
N ARG A 80 -5.43 -9.02 23.24
CA ARG A 80 -6.22 -10.11 22.65
C ARG A 80 -7.51 -10.37 23.42
N THR A 81 -8.55 -10.78 22.72
CA THR A 81 -9.81 -11.28 23.28
C THR A 81 -10.32 -12.46 22.46
N TYR A 82 -11.27 -13.23 22.98
CA TYR A 82 -11.84 -14.39 22.29
C TYR A 82 -13.01 -13.98 21.38
N VAL A 83 -13.21 -14.73 20.31
CA VAL A 83 -14.38 -14.56 19.44
C VAL A 83 -15.64 -15.04 20.18
N ARG A 84 -16.66 -14.18 20.27
CA ARG A 84 -17.91 -14.46 20.99
C ARG A 84 -19.06 -14.72 20.04
N MET A 85 -19.97 -15.59 20.46
CA MET A 85 -21.28 -15.75 19.84
C MET A 85 -22.16 -14.54 20.17
N VAL A 86 -22.49 -13.74 19.16
CA VAL A 86 -23.26 -12.48 19.31
C VAL A 86 -24.70 -12.60 18.84
N SER A 87 -25.05 -13.72 18.19
CA SER A 87 -26.39 -13.97 17.68
C SER A 87 -27.48 -13.87 18.78
N PRO A 88 -28.70 -13.42 18.44
CA PRO A 88 -29.80 -13.32 19.39
C PRO A 88 -30.10 -14.65 20.10
N LEU A 89 -30.48 -14.59 21.38
CA LEU A 89 -30.80 -15.79 22.18
C LEU A 89 -31.86 -16.67 21.52
N LYS A 90 -32.89 -16.06 20.90
CA LYS A 90 -33.94 -16.78 20.17
C LYS A 90 -33.37 -17.64 19.04
N VAL A 91 -32.42 -17.11 18.27
CA VAL A 91 -31.80 -17.83 17.16
C VAL A 91 -30.91 -18.95 17.70
N ARG A 92 -30.17 -18.69 18.78
CA ARG A 92 -29.32 -19.69 19.45
C ARG A 92 -30.11 -20.89 19.97
N ILE A 93 -31.30 -20.64 20.53
CA ILE A 93 -32.20 -21.70 20.99
C ILE A 93 -32.78 -22.45 19.78
N ALA A 94 -33.15 -21.71 18.73
CA ALA A 94 -33.70 -22.30 17.52
C ALA A 94 -32.68 -23.20 16.78
N THR A 95 -31.41 -22.79 16.71
CA THR A 95 -30.30 -23.56 16.10
C THR A 95 -29.72 -24.61 17.05
N TRP A 96 -30.04 -24.58 18.33
CA TRP A 96 -29.71 -25.69 19.24
C TRP A 96 -30.55 -26.94 18.95
N VAL A 97 -31.77 -26.75 18.43
CA VAL A 97 -32.66 -27.83 17.98
C VAL A 97 -32.18 -28.45 16.68
N ILE A 98 -31.70 -27.62 15.74
CA ILE A 98 -31.30 -28.03 14.40
C ILE A 98 -29.90 -27.52 14.08
N ASP A 99 -28.99 -28.45 13.83
CA ASP A 99 -27.77 -28.10 13.09
C ASP A 99 -28.10 -28.14 11.60
N PHE A 100 -28.18 -26.97 10.96
CA PHE A 100 -28.57 -26.83 9.55
C PHE A 100 -27.57 -27.43 8.56
N SER A 101 -26.38 -27.80 9.05
CA SER A 101 -25.37 -28.53 8.28
C SER A 101 -25.53 -30.06 8.32
N TYR A 102 -26.42 -30.58 9.16
CA TYR A 102 -26.64 -32.02 9.36
C TYR A 102 -28.11 -32.39 9.20
N ASP A 103 -28.45 -33.04 8.08
CA ASP A 103 -29.77 -33.66 7.92
C ASP A 103 -29.82 -34.99 8.69
N PRO A 104 -30.87 -35.22 9.52
CA PRO A 104 -31.00 -36.45 10.31
C PRO A 104 -31.17 -37.67 9.40
N LYS A 105 -30.19 -38.57 9.40
CA LYS A 105 -30.19 -39.79 8.56
C LYS A 105 -30.75 -41.03 9.28
N SER A 106 -30.85 -40.99 10.61
CA SER A 106 -31.29 -42.10 11.46
C SER A 106 -32.51 -41.75 12.31
N TRP A 107 -33.33 -42.75 12.66
CA TRP A 107 -34.42 -42.60 13.62
C TRP A 107 -33.93 -42.13 15.00
N ARG A 108 -32.71 -42.51 15.40
CA ARG A 108 -32.08 -42.04 16.64
C ARG A 108 -31.82 -40.53 16.61
N ASP A 109 -31.38 -40.01 15.46
CA ASP A 109 -31.11 -38.57 15.29
C ASP A 109 -32.41 -37.77 15.35
N TRP A 110 -33.47 -38.28 14.69
CA TRP A 110 -34.81 -37.71 14.78
C TRP A 110 -35.34 -37.64 16.21
N TRP A 111 -35.12 -38.69 17.01
CA TRP A 111 -35.51 -38.70 18.41
C TRP A 111 -34.73 -37.67 19.24
N ILE A 112 -33.43 -37.52 19.00
CA ILE A 112 -32.59 -36.50 19.65
C ILE A 112 -33.07 -35.08 19.28
N THR A 113 -33.37 -34.82 18.00
CA THR A 113 -33.92 -33.55 17.54
C THR A 113 -35.26 -33.24 18.20
N LEU A 114 -36.15 -34.24 18.31
CA LEU A 114 -37.46 -34.07 18.95
C LEU A 114 -37.34 -33.83 20.46
N LEU A 115 -36.44 -34.55 21.13
CA LEU A 115 -36.12 -34.33 22.56
C LEU A 115 -35.53 -32.94 22.82
N ARG A 116 -34.71 -32.39 21.90
CA ARG A 116 -34.20 -31.01 21.99
C ARG A 116 -35.28 -29.98 21.63
N ALA A 117 -36.18 -30.33 20.71
CA ALA A 117 -37.25 -29.46 20.25
C ALA A 117 -38.25 -29.12 21.37
N PHE A 118 -38.56 -30.08 22.25
CA PHE A 118 -39.53 -29.84 23.34
C PHE A 118 -39.13 -28.70 24.31
N PRO A 119 -37.95 -28.73 24.98
CA PRO A 119 -37.53 -27.63 25.85
C PRO A 119 -37.27 -26.33 25.07
N ALA A 120 -36.81 -26.41 23.82
CA ALA A 120 -36.61 -25.23 22.98
C ALA A 120 -37.93 -24.58 22.58
N ALA A 121 -38.94 -25.34 22.15
CA ALA A 121 -40.26 -24.85 21.78
C ALA A 121 -40.98 -24.24 22.97
N PHE A 122 -40.85 -24.87 24.14
CA PHE A 122 -41.31 -24.30 25.42
C PHE A 122 -40.61 -22.97 25.70
N ALA A 123 -39.28 -22.92 25.67
CA ALA A 123 -38.51 -21.68 25.90
C ALA A 123 -38.84 -20.57 24.87
N MET A 124 -38.99 -20.93 23.59
CA MET A 124 -39.33 -20.00 22.52
C MET A 124 -40.72 -19.39 22.72
N SER A 125 -41.69 -20.16 23.23
CA SER A 125 -43.06 -19.68 23.53
C SER A 125 -43.09 -18.48 24.49
N PHE A 126 -42.07 -18.32 25.34
CA PHE A 126 -41.96 -17.21 26.29
C PHE A 126 -40.99 -16.09 25.83
N LEU A 127 -40.17 -16.32 24.80
CA LEU A 127 -39.13 -15.39 24.36
C LEU A 127 -39.54 -14.50 23.17
N PHE A 128 -40.62 -14.85 22.45
CA PHE A 128 -41.04 -14.18 21.21
C PHE A 128 -41.55 -12.73 21.38
N TYR A 129 -41.93 -12.30 22.59
CA TYR A 129 -42.31 -10.91 22.86
C TYR A 129 -41.14 -9.92 22.82
N THR A 130 -39.90 -10.40 22.71
CA THR A 130 -38.71 -9.53 22.62
C THR A 130 -38.32 -9.26 21.16
N THR A 131 -38.86 -8.17 20.61
CA THR A 131 -38.56 -7.67 19.26
C THR A 131 -37.31 -6.79 19.26
N ALA A 132 -36.13 -7.37 19.49
CA ALA A 132 -34.88 -6.76 19.03
C ALA A 132 -33.76 -7.80 19.10
N ASN A 133 -32.93 -7.86 18.06
CA ASN A 133 -31.46 -7.97 18.15
C ASN A 133 -30.84 -8.10 16.74
N GLU A 134 -31.41 -7.44 15.75
CA GLU A 134 -30.72 -7.12 14.50
C GLU A 134 -30.22 -5.68 14.63
N ARG A 135 -28.93 -5.44 14.42
CA ARG A 135 -28.38 -4.08 14.43
C ARG A 135 -28.14 -3.63 13.01
N TRP A 136 -29.06 -2.83 12.52
CA TRP A 136 -28.82 -1.96 11.37
C TRP A 136 -28.02 -0.74 11.85
N GLN A 137 -26.88 -0.50 11.22
CA GLN A 137 -26.00 0.62 11.52
C GLN A 137 -25.63 1.34 10.22
N PHE A 138 -25.36 2.64 10.31
CA PHE A 138 -24.86 3.43 9.17
C PHE A 138 -25.71 3.27 7.90
N ASN A 139 -27.04 3.17 8.04
CA ASN A 139 -27.97 3.01 6.92
C ASN A 139 -27.60 1.86 5.94
N HIS A 140 -27.19 0.69 6.47
CA HIS A 140 -26.77 -0.49 5.69
C HIS A 140 -25.38 -0.40 5.03
N TRP A 141 -24.64 0.68 5.25
CA TRP A 141 -23.31 0.92 4.70
C TRP A 141 -22.21 0.44 5.66
N TYR A 142 -20.98 0.33 5.14
CA TYR A 142 -19.83 0.02 5.99
C TYR A 142 -19.55 1.14 6.98
N ALA A 143 -18.94 0.78 8.12
CA ALA A 143 -18.58 1.74 9.14
C ALA A 143 -17.59 2.79 8.59
N PRO A 144 -17.86 4.10 8.73
CA PRO A 144 -17.03 5.15 8.14
C PRO A 144 -15.67 5.26 8.85
N VAL A 145 -14.74 5.98 8.21
CA VAL A 145 -13.41 6.30 8.77
C VAL A 145 -13.37 7.79 9.13
N PRO A 146 -13.68 8.18 10.38
CA PRO A 146 -13.64 9.57 10.82
C PRO A 146 -12.20 10.06 10.99
N TYR A 147 -11.57 10.43 9.88
CA TYR A 147 -10.19 10.90 9.82
C TYR A 147 -10.12 12.34 9.30
N GLN A 148 -9.29 13.17 9.93
CA GLN A 148 -8.91 14.49 9.43
C GLN A 148 -7.43 14.72 9.69
N TYR A 149 -6.68 15.08 8.65
CA TYR A 149 -5.29 15.47 8.80
C TYR A 149 -5.22 16.93 9.27
N HIS A 150 -4.58 17.16 10.43
CA HIS A 150 -4.35 18.50 10.99
C HIS A 150 -2.91 19.01 10.82
N GLY A 151 -2.03 18.17 10.27
CA GLY A 151 -0.63 18.52 10.06
C GLY A 151 -0.40 19.35 8.81
N GLU A 152 0.85 19.73 8.59
CA GLU A 152 1.29 20.33 7.33
C GLU A 152 1.94 19.29 6.43
N ALA A 153 1.98 19.58 5.14
CA ALA A 153 2.74 18.82 4.17
C ALA A 153 3.95 19.64 3.71
N LYS A 154 5.00 18.94 3.29
CA LYS A 154 6.22 19.54 2.78
C LYS A 154 5.98 20.23 1.44
N THR A 155 5.18 19.60 0.58
CA THR A 155 4.77 20.17 -0.70
C THR A 155 3.37 19.66 -1.05
N TRP A 156 2.46 20.59 -1.29
CA TRP A 156 1.12 20.30 -1.80
C TRP A 156 1.10 20.33 -3.32
N SER A 157 0.32 19.42 -3.92
CA SER A 157 -0.01 19.48 -5.34
C SER A 157 -0.87 20.71 -5.67
N ASN A 158 -1.72 21.15 -4.73
CA ASN A 158 -2.45 22.41 -4.87
C ASN A 158 -1.54 23.58 -4.49
N HIS A 159 -1.20 24.42 -5.47
CA HIS A 159 -0.28 25.53 -5.28
C HIS A 159 -0.76 26.58 -4.27
N LEU A 160 -2.07 26.71 -4.05
CA LEU A 160 -2.66 27.66 -3.10
C LEU A 160 -2.43 27.26 -1.63
N GLU A 161 -2.19 25.97 -1.38
CA GLU A 161 -1.96 25.42 -0.04
C GLU A 161 -0.48 25.49 0.36
N ASN A 162 0.41 25.77 -0.60
CA ASN A 162 1.83 25.96 -0.34
C ASN A 162 2.09 27.35 0.28
N ARG A 163 2.86 27.39 1.37
CA ARG A 163 3.26 28.63 2.05
C ARG A 163 4.01 29.57 1.10
N ILE A 164 3.92 30.88 1.35
CA ILE A 164 4.68 31.91 0.63
C ILE A 164 6.18 31.62 0.85
N GLY A 165 6.89 31.22 -0.21
CA GLY A 165 8.29 30.76 -0.17
C GLY A 165 8.49 29.31 -0.59
N THR A 166 7.64 28.37 -0.15
CA THR A 166 7.52 27.03 -0.79
C THR A 166 6.69 27.09 -2.06
N SER A 167 5.82 28.11 -2.18
CA SER A 167 5.10 28.42 -3.41
C SER A 167 6.02 28.84 -4.56
N LEU A 168 7.24 29.34 -4.32
CA LEU A 168 8.23 29.59 -5.39
C LEU A 168 8.83 28.28 -5.90
N LEU A 169 9.06 27.28 -5.03
CA LEU A 169 9.44 25.92 -5.43
C LEU A 169 8.35 25.25 -6.29
N ALA A 170 7.08 25.59 -6.04
CA ALA A 170 5.93 25.03 -6.76
C ALA A 170 5.47 25.88 -7.97
N ARG A 171 5.61 27.22 -7.92
CA ARG A 171 5.35 28.16 -9.04
C ARG A 171 6.44 28.04 -10.09
N ASN A 172 7.70 27.84 -9.68
CA ASN A 172 8.82 27.73 -10.61
C ASN A 172 9.00 26.28 -11.13
N ASN A 173 7.88 25.56 -11.30
CA ASN A 173 7.81 24.48 -12.30
C ASN A 173 7.87 25.06 -13.73
N ASP A 174 7.88 26.39 -13.88
CA ASP A 174 8.37 27.12 -15.05
C ASP A 174 9.82 26.68 -15.37
N VAL A 175 9.90 25.61 -16.14
CA VAL A 175 10.95 25.21 -17.08
C VAL A 175 12.29 25.92 -16.87
N TYR A 176 13.04 25.54 -15.82
CA TYR A 176 14.47 25.84 -15.73
C TYR A 176 15.27 24.94 -16.69
N ARG A 177 14.93 24.94 -17.99
CA ARG A 177 15.77 24.31 -19.02
C ARG A 177 16.84 25.31 -19.42
N LEU A 178 18.10 24.93 -19.23
CA LEU A 178 19.19 25.70 -19.82
C LEU A 178 19.17 25.44 -21.33
N LEU A 179 18.89 26.47 -22.11
CA LEU A 179 19.01 26.40 -23.58
C LEU A 179 20.47 26.26 -24.01
N LYS A 180 21.40 26.80 -23.22
CA LYS A 180 22.84 26.82 -23.50
C LYS A 180 23.64 26.58 -22.21
N PRO A 181 24.84 25.97 -22.29
CA PRO A 181 25.74 25.88 -21.15
C PRO A 181 26.19 27.26 -20.69
N ARG A 182 26.56 27.39 -19.41
CA ARG A 182 27.09 28.66 -18.87
C ARG A 182 28.52 28.94 -19.35
N HIS A 183 29.35 27.90 -19.39
CA HIS A 183 30.76 27.98 -19.76
C HIS A 183 31.11 26.89 -20.78
N LEU A 184 32.04 27.21 -21.67
CA LEU A 184 32.61 26.28 -22.64
C LEU A 184 34.13 26.49 -22.75
N CYS A 185 34.84 25.45 -23.19
CA CYS A 185 36.23 25.52 -23.56
C CYS A 185 36.33 25.78 -25.07
N PHE A 186 36.66 27.01 -25.46
CA PHE A 186 36.82 27.39 -26.86
C PHE A 186 38.24 27.07 -27.34
N LEU A 187 38.34 26.47 -28.53
CA LEU A 187 39.61 26.14 -29.16
C LEU A 187 40.29 27.39 -29.71
N ARG A 188 41.60 27.53 -29.46
CA ARG A 188 42.41 28.52 -30.19
C ARG A 188 42.62 28.02 -31.61
N LYS A 189 42.25 28.83 -32.60
CA LYS A 189 42.24 28.46 -34.04
C LYS A 189 41.51 27.13 -34.29
N PRO A 190 40.17 27.12 -34.25
CA PRO A 190 39.37 25.89 -34.17
C PRO A 190 39.47 24.96 -35.40
N TYR A 191 39.91 25.48 -36.55
CA TYR A 191 39.97 24.75 -37.82
C TYR A 191 41.35 24.14 -38.14
N ASP A 192 42.36 24.40 -37.31
CA ASP A 192 43.67 23.78 -37.45
C ASP A 192 43.67 22.39 -36.79
N ASP A 193 44.40 21.43 -37.38
CA ASP A 193 44.51 20.06 -36.85
C ASP A 193 45.54 19.94 -35.70
N GLU A 194 46.36 20.98 -35.47
CA GLU A 194 47.37 21.01 -34.43
C GLU A 194 46.80 21.48 -33.08
N LEU A 195 47.43 21.01 -31.98
CA LEU A 195 47.08 21.42 -30.63
C LEU A 195 47.58 22.85 -30.36
N HIS A 196 46.66 23.76 -30.09
CA HIS A 196 46.95 25.17 -29.80
C HIS A 196 46.43 25.62 -28.43
N GLY A 197 45.80 24.70 -27.69
CA GLY A 197 45.25 24.95 -26.36
C GLY A 197 43.85 25.59 -26.40
N VAL A 198 43.34 25.88 -25.21
CA VAL A 198 41.94 26.30 -24.99
C VAL A 198 41.80 27.50 -24.09
N ASP A 199 40.75 28.29 -24.34
CA ASP A 199 40.29 29.37 -23.48
C ASP A 199 38.93 29.00 -22.89
N VAL A 200 38.82 28.98 -21.56
CA VAL A 200 37.54 28.78 -20.87
C VAL A 200 36.84 30.14 -20.76
N ARG A 201 35.67 30.28 -21.40
CA ARG A 201 34.89 31.53 -21.38
C ARG A 201 33.42 31.26 -21.05
N SER A 202 32.75 32.27 -20.50
CA SER A 202 31.29 32.28 -20.39
C SER A 202 30.69 32.34 -21.80
N VAL A 203 29.60 31.59 -22.01
CA VAL A 203 28.90 31.58 -23.31
C VAL A 203 28.26 32.94 -23.59
N ALA A 204 27.78 33.64 -22.56
CA ALA A 204 27.21 34.98 -22.71
C ALA A 204 28.27 35.99 -23.20
N ASP A 205 29.49 35.92 -22.66
CA ASP A 205 30.58 36.81 -23.03
C ASP A 205 31.09 36.51 -24.45
N TRP A 206 31.12 35.23 -24.82
CA TRP A 206 31.48 34.81 -26.18
C TRP A 206 30.44 35.27 -27.21
N GLU A 207 29.14 35.17 -26.91
CA GLU A 207 28.07 35.66 -27.80
C GLU A 207 28.15 37.17 -28.02
N ALA A 208 28.51 37.92 -26.98
CA ALA A 208 28.66 39.37 -27.06
C ALA A 208 29.90 39.81 -27.88
N THR A 209 30.91 38.96 -28.01
CA THR A 209 32.21 39.30 -28.63
C THR A 209 32.39 38.64 -30.00
N ASP A 210 32.41 37.31 -30.02
CA ASP A 210 32.81 36.50 -31.17
C ASP A 210 31.62 35.77 -31.83
N GLY A 211 30.46 35.71 -31.17
CA GLY A 211 29.36 34.78 -31.47
C GLY A 211 28.06 35.37 -32.04
N VAL A 212 28.01 36.66 -32.43
CA VAL A 212 26.77 37.35 -32.85
C VAL A 212 26.04 36.66 -34.01
N ASP A 213 26.78 36.01 -34.93
CA ASP A 213 26.23 35.33 -36.12
C ASP A 213 26.64 33.84 -36.26
N ALA A 214 27.33 33.27 -35.27
CA ALA A 214 27.90 31.91 -35.36
C ALA A 214 27.05 30.87 -34.60
N PRO A 215 26.67 29.73 -35.23
CA PRO A 215 25.98 28.66 -34.51
C PRO A 215 26.93 28.03 -33.48
N LEU A 216 26.50 28.02 -32.21
CA LEU A 216 27.27 27.43 -31.12
C LEU A 216 27.22 25.89 -31.19
N ASN A 217 28.23 25.31 -31.82
CA ASN A 217 28.44 23.87 -31.86
C ASN A 217 29.56 23.47 -30.89
N TYR A 218 29.30 22.43 -30.11
CA TYR A 218 30.29 21.88 -29.19
C TYR A 218 30.11 20.39 -28.98
N ILE A 219 31.17 19.72 -28.54
CA ILE A 219 31.10 18.32 -28.10
C ILE A 219 31.03 18.23 -26.58
N PHE A 220 30.32 17.22 -26.09
CA PHE A 220 30.27 16.88 -24.67
C PHE A 220 31.32 15.81 -24.36
N VAL A 221 32.17 16.07 -23.36
CA VAL A 221 33.23 15.15 -22.93
C VAL A 221 32.80 14.45 -21.64
N ALA A 222 32.44 13.18 -21.76
CA ALA A 222 32.11 12.33 -20.62
C ALA A 222 33.35 11.57 -20.12
N TYR A 223 33.56 11.54 -18.81
CA TYR A 223 34.70 10.85 -18.20
C TYR A 223 34.39 10.47 -16.74
N SER A 224 35.29 9.70 -16.14
CA SER A 224 35.21 9.29 -14.73
C SER A 224 36.30 9.98 -13.91
N THR A 225 35.94 10.48 -12.71
CA THR A 225 36.89 11.01 -11.72
C THR A 225 37.84 9.94 -11.17
N GLU A 226 37.47 8.65 -11.24
CA GLU A 226 38.38 7.55 -10.91
C GLU A 226 39.46 7.37 -11.98
N HIS A 227 39.18 7.76 -13.23
CA HIS A 227 40.12 7.69 -14.34
C HIS A 227 40.96 8.97 -14.46
N PHE A 228 40.35 10.12 -14.18
CA PHE A 228 40.95 11.44 -14.26
C PHE A 228 40.61 12.26 -13.02
N SER A 229 41.55 12.34 -12.07
CA SER A 229 41.31 13.05 -10.80
C SER A 229 41.26 14.57 -11.01
N HIS A 230 40.37 15.24 -10.28
CA HIS A 230 40.29 16.71 -10.25
C HIS A 230 41.41 17.35 -9.42
N ASP A 231 42.14 16.58 -8.63
CA ASP A 231 43.25 17.10 -7.83
C ASP A 231 44.57 17.05 -8.61
N SER A 232 44.64 16.19 -9.64
CA SER A 232 45.83 15.99 -10.45
C SER A 232 45.84 16.90 -11.67
N ILE A 233 46.83 17.79 -11.76
CA ILE A 233 47.03 18.65 -12.94
C ILE A 233 47.31 17.78 -14.19
N GLU A 234 48.10 16.71 -14.04
CA GLU A 234 48.44 15.84 -15.17
C GLU A 234 47.22 15.11 -15.77
N ASP A 235 46.23 14.78 -14.94
CA ASP A 235 45.02 14.11 -15.41
C ASP A 235 44.07 15.11 -16.08
N LYS A 236 44.00 16.35 -15.58
CA LYS A 236 43.30 17.46 -16.25
C LYS A 236 43.89 17.74 -17.63
N ASP A 237 45.22 17.85 -17.71
CA ASP A 237 45.92 18.11 -18.97
C ASP A 237 45.70 16.97 -19.97
N ALA A 238 45.80 15.71 -19.52
CA ALA A 238 45.51 14.56 -20.37
C ALA A 238 44.05 14.56 -20.89
N LEU A 239 43.09 14.92 -20.03
CA LEU A 239 41.69 15.04 -20.42
C LEU A 239 41.47 16.17 -21.42
N HIS A 240 42.13 17.32 -21.23
CA HIS A 240 42.08 18.45 -22.16
C HIS A 240 42.69 18.13 -23.52
N VAL A 241 43.80 17.38 -23.57
CA VAL A 241 44.39 16.89 -24.83
C VAL A 241 43.43 15.98 -25.58
N ILE A 242 42.77 15.05 -24.88
CA ILE A 242 41.75 14.18 -25.48
C ILE A 242 40.57 15.00 -26.01
N ALA A 243 40.06 15.92 -25.21
CA ALA A 243 38.93 16.78 -25.55
C ALA A 243 39.22 17.69 -26.75
N GLU A 244 40.38 18.34 -26.79
CA GLU A 244 40.82 19.18 -27.90
C GLU A 244 40.98 18.36 -29.19
N THR A 245 41.60 17.18 -29.10
CA THR A 245 41.76 16.28 -30.25
C THR A 245 40.40 15.85 -30.82
N ALA A 246 39.46 15.51 -29.94
CA ALA A 246 38.10 15.13 -30.33
C ALA A 246 37.32 16.29 -30.96
N ALA A 247 37.46 17.50 -30.40
CA ALA A 247 36.77 18.69 -30.89
C ALA A 247 37.28 19.11 -32.29
N ARG A 248 38.60 19.07 -32.50
CA ARG A 248 39.23 19.33 -33.81
C ARG A 248 38.82 18.27 -34.84
N ALA A 249 38.84 16.98 -34.47
CA ALA A 249 38.39 15.90 -35.35
C ALA A 249 36.90 16.02 -35.76
N ALA A 250 36.06 16.57 -34.87
CA ALA A 250 34.65 16.86 -35.15
C ALA A 250 34.42 18.22 -35.84
N LYS A 251 35.48 19.03 -36.02
CA LYS A 251 35.45 20.39 -36.56
C LYS A 251 34.50 21.32 -35.80
N VAL A 252 34.47 21.20 -34.47
CA VAL A 252 33.67 22.07 -33.61
C VAL A 252 34.54 23.12 -32.93
N PRO A 253 34.04 24.35 -32.73
CA PRO A 253 34.82 25.44 -32.13
C PRO A 253 35.05 25.28 -30.63
N ALA A 254 34.26 24.45 -29.94
CA ALA A 254 34.31 24.32 -28.49
C ALA A 254 33.98 22.91 -28.01
N TYR A 255 34.30 22.65 -26.74
CA TYR A 255 33.83 21.47 -26.01
C TYR A 255 33.42 21.83 -24.58
N TRP A 256 32.57 20.98 -24.01
CA TRP A 256 32.18 21.06 -22.61
C TRP A 256 32.84 19.91 -21.83
N VAL A 257 33.53 20.24 -20.75
CA VAL A 257 34.11 19.26 -19.82
C VAL A 257 33.86 19.71 -18.38
N ALA A 258 33.34 18.79 -17.56
CA ALA A 258 32.93 19.07 -16.18
C ALA A 258 34.03 19.74 -15.33
N VAL A 259 35.30 19.34 -15.46
CA VAL A 259 36.39 19.85 -14.62
C VAL A 259 36.71 21.33 -14.81
N SER A 260 36.40 21.87 -16.00
CA SER A 260 36.76 23.25 -16.37
C SER A 260 35.53 24.14 -16.58
N CYS A 261 34.38 23.57 -16.94
CA CYS A 261 33.15 24.30 -17.18
C CYS A 261 32.24 24.42 -15.93
N MET A 262 32.54 23.70 -14.84
CA MET A 262 31.87 23.85 -13.54
C MET A 262 32.82 24.52 -12.54
N ARG A 263 32.89 25.87 -12.56
CA ARG A 263 33.75 26.68 -11.66
C ARG A 263 33.00 27.13 -10.38
N ASP A 264 33.77 27.66 -9.42
CA ASP A 264 33.51 27.86 -7.98
C ASP A 264 32.06 28.20 -7.56
N PRO A 265 31.60 27.69 -6.40
CA PRO A 265 30.26 27.94 -5.84
C PRO A 265 30.01 29.41 -5.43
N ASN A 266 31.02 30.29 -5.49
CA ASN A 266 30.93 31.70 -5.09
C ASN A 266 30.68 32.69 -6.26
N GLU A 267 30.78 32.30 -7.54
CA GLU A 267 30.30 33.12 -8.68
C GLU A 267 28.75 33.16 -8.78
N LEU A 268 28.08 32.70 -7.73
CA LEU A 268 26.65 32.47 -7.60
C LEU A 268 25.91 33.67 -6.95
N GLU A 269 26.49 34.87 -7.00
CA GLU A 269 26.00 36.06 -6.28
C GLU A 269 25.04 36.96 -7.08
N SER A 270 24.94 36.81 -8.41
CA SER A 270 24.02 37.65 -9.20
C SER A 270 22.57 37.18 -9.19
N ASP A 271 22.30 35.93 -8.82
CA ASP A 271 20.95 35.36 -8.72
C ASP A 271 20.70 34.89 -7.29
N VAL A 272 20.02 35.71 -6.49
CA VAL A 272 19.57 35.36 -5.13
C VAL A 272 18.70 34.08 -5.13
N GLU A 273 18.15 33.67 -6.29
CA GLU A 273 17.42 32.41 -6.51
C GLU A 273 18.30 31.20 -6.93
N ALA A 274 19.52 31.40 -7.44
CA ALA A 274 20.41 30.32 -7.88
C ALA A 274 21.12 29.60 -6.71
N LYS A 275 20.94 30.08 -5.48
CA LYS A 275 21.54 29.58 -4.23
C LYS A 275 21.26 28.11 -3.87
N LYS A 276 20.44 27.38 -4.65
CA LYS A 276 19.81 26.13 -4.17
C LYS A 276 19.92 24.89 -5.05
N CYS A 277 20.44 24.95 -6.27
CA CYS A 277 20.50 23.77 -7.16
C CYS A 277 21.95 23.35 -7.45
N PRO A 278 22.34 22.09 -7.14
CA PRO A 278 23.57 21.54 -7.67
C PRO A 278 23.56 21.59 -9.20
N GLN A 279 24.56 22.23 -9.82
CA GLN A 279 24.69 22.34 -11.28
C GLN A 279 24.74 20.96 -11.97
N VAL A 280 25.10 19.91 -11.22
CA VAL A 280 25.17 18.50 -11.65
C VAL A 280 23.89 18.03 -12.33
N TYR A 281 22.74 18.41 -11.80
CA TYR A 281 21.43 18.03 -12.32
C TYR A 281 21.06 18.67 -13.67
N ARG A 282 21.86 19.65 -14.12
CA ARG A 282 21.66 20.35 -15.39
C ARG A 282 22.58 19.85 -16.50
N ILE A 283 23.51 18.94 -16.19
CA ILE A 283 24.44 18.35 -17.17
C ILE A 283 23.68 17.71 -18.34
N SER A 284 22.52 17.11 -18.06
CA SER A 284 21.64 16.52 -19.08
C SER A 284 21.13 17.52 -20.12
N ASP A 285 20.97 18.82 -19.79
CA ASP A 285 20.59 19.84 -20.78
C ASP A 285 21.75 20.21 -21.67
N VAL A 286 22.94 20.38 -21.08
CA VAL A 286 24.17 20.65 -21.82
C VAL A 286 24.46 19.52 -22.80
N LEU A 287 24.26 18.28 -22.37
CA LEU A 287 24.43 17.12 -23.25
C LEU A 287 23.44 17.11 -24.42
N ARG A 288 22.15 17.40 -24.17
CA ARG A 288 21.11 17.45 -25.22
C ARG A 288 21.38 18.54 -26.25
N GLY A 289 22.00 19.64 -25.84
CA GLY A 289 22.39 20.75 -26.71
C GLY A 289 23.72 20.57 -27.44
N ALA A 290 24.49 19.52 -27.13
CA ALA A 290 25.76 19.24 -27.80
C ALA A 290 25.53 18.68 -29.21
N GLN A 291 26.52 18.83 -30.10
CA GLN A 291 26.48 18.21 -31.43
C GLN A 291 26.77 16.70 -31.37
N ALA A 292 27.69 16.29 -30.48
CA ALA A 292 28.03 14.89 -30.24
C ALA A 292 28.59 14.71 -28.83
N MET A 293 28.62 13.47 -28.36
CA MET A 293 29.29 13.07 -27.11
C MET A 293 30.48 12.17 -27.41
N ILE A 294 31.56 12.35 -26.66
CA ILE A 294 32.70 11.45 -26.61
C ILE A 294 32.92 10.95 -25.18
N ILE A 295 33.48 9.75 -25.05
CA ILE A 295 33.85 9.17 -23.75
C ILE A 295 35.37 9.11 -23.67
N ALA A 296 35.95 9.76 -22.65
CA ALA A 296 37.36 9.64 -22.32
C ALA A 296 37.52 8.61 -21.20
N VAL A 297 38.29 7.56 -21.47
CA VAL A 297 38.69 6.54 -20.49
C VAL A 297 40.20 6.55 -20.32
N GLY A 298 40.67 6.25 -19.13
CA GLY A 298 42.09 6.28 -18.84
C GLY A 298 42.42 5.50 -17.59
N GLN A 299 43.58 4.87 -17.59
CA GLN A 299 44.13 4.32 -16.36
C GLN A 299 44.83 5.45 -15.59
N PRO A 300 44.69 5.48 -14.26
CA PRO A 300 45.60 6.26 -13.41
C PRO A 300 47.03 5.76 -13.65
N LYS A 301 47.99 6.68 -13.80
CA LYS A 301 49.41 6.34 -14.04
C LYS A 301 50.03 5.43 -12.96
N SER A 302 49.40 5.32 -11.79
CA SER A 302 49.81 4.46 -10.66
C SER A 302 49.68 2.95 -10.96
N SER A 303 48.86 2.55 -11.94
CA SER A 303 48.64 1.12 -12.26
C SER A 303 49.62 0.61 -13.32
N SER A 304 50.35 -0.46 -13.01
CA SER A 304 51.35 -1.09 -13.90
C SER A 304 50.76 -2.09 -14.90
N ILE A 305 49.50 -2.50 -14.73
CA ILE A 305 48.81 -3.49 -15.57
C ILE A 305 47.97 -2.76 -16.62
N LYS A 306 48.22 -3.00 -17.92
CA LYS A 306 47.38 -2.49 -19.01
C LYS A 306 46.01 -3.18 -18.98
N VAL A 307 44.97 -2.42 -18.68
CA VAL A 307 43.57 -2.89 -18.65
C VAL A 307 42.92 -2.58 -20.00
N PRO A 308 42.19 -3.53 -20.63
CA PRO A 308 41.56 -3.29 -21.92
C PRO A 308 40.52 -2.16 -21.87
N THR A 309 40.34 -1.47 -23.01
CA THR A 309 39.39 -0.35 -23.13
C THR A 309 37.97 -0.74 -22.73
N ASP A 310 37.52 -1.95 -23.07
CA ASP A 310 36.17 -2.43 -22.74
C ASP A 310 35.94 -2.54 -21.22
N THR A 311 36.95 -2.96 -20.46
CA THR A 311 36.86 -3.00 -18.99
C THR A 311 36.88 -1.62 -18.36
N LEU A 312 37.66 -0.67 -18.90
CA LEU A 312 37.62 0.72 -18.46
C LEU A 312 36.26 1.35 -18.77
N LEU A 313 35.69 1.05 -19.94
CA LEU A 313 34.38 1.53 -20.33
C LEU A 313 33.28 0.96 -19.43
N SER A 314 33.37 -0.32 -19.05
CA SER A 314 32.46 -0.94 -18.08
C SER A 314 32.56 -0.30 -16.68
N GLN A 315 33.79 0.03 -16.23
CA GLN A 315 34.00 0.78 -14.98
C GLN A 315 33.41 2.20 -15.05
N TRP A 316 33.54 2.89 -16.18
CA TRP A 316 32.90 4.18 -16.38
C TRP A 316 31.36 4.03 -16.31
N GLY A 317 30.81 3.06 -17.06
CA GLY A 317 29.38 2.84 -17.18
C GLY A 317 28.68 2.31 -15.92
N SER A 318 29.41 1.84 -14.92
CA SER A 318 28.81 1.39 -13.64
C SER A 318 28.24 2.55 -12.82
N ARG A 319 28.64 3.79 -13.12
CA ARG A 319 28.22 4.99 -12.40
C ARG A 319 26.85 5.47 -12.85
N MET A 320 26.05 5.95 -11.91
CA MET A 320 24.67 6.41 -12.14
C MET A 320 24.55 7.47 -13.23
N TRP A 321 25.35 8.55 -13.19
CA TRP A 321 25.25 9.69 -14.11
C TRP A 321 25.60 9.36 -15.57
N THR A 322 26.40 8.32 -15.79
CA THR A 322 26.78 7.89 -17.14
C THR A 322 25.60 7.31 -17.92
N PHE A 323 24.56 6.85 -17.21
CA PHE A 323 23.38 6.26 -17.84
C PHE A 323 22.53 7.31 -18.57
N PRO A 324 22.07 8.40 -17.90
CA PRO A 324 21.49 9.53 -18.61
C PRO A 324 22.41 10.09 -19.70
N GLU A 325 23.72 10.10 -19.50
CA GLU A 325 24.65 10.60 -20.51
C GLU A 325 24.59 9.81 -21.83
N VAL A 326 24.61 8.48 -21.75
CA VAL A 326 24.50 7.65 -22.96
C VAL A 326 23.14 7.80 -23.62
N LEU A 327 22.05 7.77 -22.83
CA LEU A 327 20.68 7.84 -23.34
C LEU A 327 20.38 9.17 -24.04
N LEU A 328 20.83 10.27 -23.44
CA LEU A 328 20.51 11.63 -23.90
C LEU A 328 21.49 12.19 -24.92
N SER A 329 22.64 11.52 -25.11
CA SER A 329 23.64 11.97 -26.07
C SER A 329 23.06 12.08 -27.49
N PRO A 330 23.54 12.99 -28.34
CA PRO A 330 23.13 13.06 -29.73
C PRO A 330 23.76 11.94 -30.57
N GLY A 331 23.12 11.60 -31.70
CA GLY A 331 23.64 10.64 -32.67
C GLY A 331 23.46 9.15 -32.32
N GLN A 332 23.87 8.27 -33.23
CA GLN A 332 23.72 6.80 -33.13
C GLN A 332 24.99 6.08 -32.63
N THR A 333 26.13 6.77 -32.64
CA THR A 333 27.44 6.22 -32.30
C THR A 333 28.16 7.15 -31.33
N ILE A 334 28.89 6.57 -30.38
CA ILE A 334 29.71 7.29 -29.41
C ILE A 334 31.18 6.92 -29.64
N ALA A 335 32.06 7.92 -29.69
CA ALA A 335 33.50 7.72 -29.83
C ALA A 335 34.17 7.63 -28.46
N VAL A 336 34.98 6.59 -28.25
CA VAL A 336 35.71 6.32 -27.01
C VAL A 336 37.20 6.54 -27.24
N TYR A 337 37.77 7.47 -26.49
CA TYR A 337 39.19 7.83 -26.51
C TYR A 337 39.87 7.26 -25.26
N THR A 338 40.98 6.55 -25.46
CA THR A 338 41.74 5.96 -24.35
C THR A 338 43.04 6.74 -24.12
N ARG A 339 43.35 7.06 -22.86
CA ARG A 339 44.64 7.68 -22.51
C ARG A 339 45.80 6.77 -22.93
N GLY A 340 46.74 7.31 -23.71
CA GLY A 340 47.94 6.57 -24.15
C GLY A 340 47.74 5.63 -25.34
N SER A 341 46.53 5.59 -25.93
CA SER A 341 46.31 4.97 -27.25
C SER A 341 46.44 6.00 -28.38
N ASP A 342 46.30 5.56 -29.63
CA ASP A 342 46.19 6.48 -30.77
C ASP A 342 44.88 7.28 -30.68
N LEU A 343 45.00 8.59 -30.42
CA LEU A 343 43.86 9.50 -30.30
C LEU A 343 43.25 9.84 -31.67
N ARG A 344 43.96 9.58 -32.79
CA ARG A 344 43.42 9.84 -34.14
C ARG A 344 42.44 8.76 -34.60
N ALA A 345 42.49 7.58 -33.98
CA ALA A 345 41.63 6.44 -34.31
C ALA A 345 40.83 5.95 -33.08
N PRO A 346 39.82 6.73 -32.61
CA PRO A 346 39.01 6.35 -31.45
C PRO A 346 38.10 5.15 -31.74
N LEU A 347 37.81 4.37 -30.69
CA LEU A 347 36.88 3.25 -30.78
C LEU A 347 35.45 3.78 -30.90
N ARG A 348 34.78 3.53 -32.02
CA ARG A 348 33.38 3.93 -32.22
C ARG A 348 32.44 2.79 -31.85
N ILE A 349 31.51 3.06 -30.94
CA ILE A 349 30.53 2.08 -30.46
C ILE A 349 29.13 2.56 -30.86
N SER A 350 28.34 1.69 -31.48
CA SER A 350 26.93 1.99 -31.71
C SER A 350 26.13 1.88 -30.42
N LYS A 351 25.21 2.82 -30.20
CA LYS A 351 24.41 2.88 -28.97
C LYS A 351 23.59 1.61 -28.73
N ASN A 352 23.11 0.97 -29.79
CA ASN A 352 22.34 -0.26 -29.68
C ASN A 352 23.13 -1.42 -29.05
N GLN A 353 24.44 -1.49 -29.27
CA GLN A 353 25.34 -2.49 -28.70
C GLN A 353 25.91 -2.06 -27.35
N PHE A 354 25.69 -0.81 -26.94
CA PHE A 354 26.26 -0.24 -25.74
C PHE A 354 25.81 -1.00 -24.49
N ALA A 355 24.51 -1.32 -24.38
CA ALA A 355 23.98 -2.06 -23.23
C ALA A 355 24.64 -3.43 -23.03
N GLY A 356 24.79 -4.21 -24.11
CA GLY A 356 25.42 -5.54 -24.03
C GLY A 356 26.93 -5.52 -23.80
N ARG A 357 27.59 -4.39 -24.09
CA ARG A 357 29.05 -4.24 -23.97
C ARG A 357 29.48 -3.62 -22.63
N VAL A 358 28.72 -2.65 -22.13
CA VAL A 358 29.06 -1.84 -20.95
C VAL A 358 28.32 -2.30 -19.69
N TRP A 359 27.04 -2.65 -19.81
CA TRP A 359 26.15 -3.02 -18.69
C TRP A 359 25.83 -4.52 -18.65
N LYS A 360 26.75 -5.35 -19.15
CA LYS A 360 26.55 -6.81 -19.29
C LYS A 360 26.23 -7.51 -17.97
N THR A 361 26.80 -7.04 -16.86
CA THR A 361 26.68 -7.65 -15.53
C THR A 361 25.53 -7.08 -14.69
N SER A 362 24.85 -6.02 -15.15
CA SER A 362 23.78 -5.35 -14.40
C SER A 362 22.41 -5.53 -15.06
N ASP A 363 22.07 -4.68 -16.02
CA ASP A 363 20.71 -4.40 -16.49
C ASP A 363 20.65 -4.24 -18.02
N ALA A 364 21.44 -5.05 -18.74
CA ALA A 364 21.60 -4.92 -20.19
C ALA A 364 20.27 -4.96 -20.98
N THR A 365 19.31 -5.77 -20.54
CA THR A 365 18.00 -5.92 -21.20
C THR A 365 17.13 -4.68 -21.05
N GLU A 366 16.95 -4.19 -19.82
CA GLU A 366 16.17 -3.01 -19.49
C GLU A 366 16.83 -1.74 -20.04
N ALA A 367 18.15 -1.64 -19.95
CA ALA A 367 18.91 -0.54 -20.53
C ALA A 367 18.80 -0.50 -22.06
N ARG A 368 18.74 -1.67 -22.73
CA ARG A 368 18.55 -1.76 -24.18
C ARG A 368 17.20 -1.19 -24.61
N GLN A 369 16.13 -1.50 -23.88
CA GLN A 369 14.78 -0.98 -24.15
C GLN A 369 14.76 0.55 -24.04
N LEU A 370 15.43 1.11 -23.03
CA LEU A 370 15.56 2.56 -22.87
C LEU A 370 16.40 3.19 -23.99
N ILE A 371 17.50 2.57 -24.40
CA ILE A 371 18.28 3.05 -25.56
C ILE A 371 17.41 3.06 -26.82
N ASP A 372 16.68 1.98 -27.10
CA ASP A 372 15.79 1.92 -28.25
C ASP A 372 14.70 2.99 -28.20
N HIS A 373 14.23 3.32 -27.00
CA HIS A 373 13.30 4.43 -26.82
C HIS A 373 13.88 5.79 -27.22
N TYR A 374 15.07 6.11 -26.72
CA TYR A 374 15.72 7.38 -27.03
C TYR A 374 16.25 7.45 -28.47
N LEU A 375 16.53 6.31 -29.12
CA LEU A 375 16.87 6.24 -30.54
C LEU A 375 15.64 6.32 -31.46
N GLY A 376 14.43 6.18 -30.92
CA GLY A 376 13.17 6.18 -31.67
C GLY A 376 12.80 4.85 -32.32
N SER A 377 13.48 3.74 -31.99
CA SER A 377 13.15 2.40 -32.49
C SER A 377 12.04 1.72 -31.68
N LEU A 378 11.81 2.11 -30.42
CA LEU A 378 10.76 1.58 -29.55
C LEU A 378 9.99 2.69 -28.83
N GLY A 379 8.65 2.68 -28.87
CA GLY A 379 7.85 3.62 -28.09
C GLY A 379 7.46 3.06 -26.73
N LEU A 380 8.24 3.30 -25.66
CA LEU A 380 7.82 2.98 -24.30
C LEU A 380 6.73 3.95 -23.83
N SER A 381 5.75 3.44 -23.08
CA SER A 381 4.78 4.30 -22.38
C SER A 381 5.48 5.14 -21.31
N ARG A 382 4.85 6.24 -20.88
CA ARG A 382 5.43 7.12 -19.84
C ARG A 382 5.67 6.37 -18.53
N LEU A 383 4.77 5.43 -18.20
CA LEU A 383 4.87 4.59 -17.02
C LEU A 383 6.05 3.62 -17.12
N GLU A 384 6.15 2.89 -18.23
CA GLU A 384 7.28 1.96 -18.48
C GLU A 384 8.61 2.69 -18.52
N LEU A 385 8.66 3.87 -19.14
CA LEU A 385 9.85 4.72 -19.18
C LEU A 385 10.33 5.05 -17.76
N ALA A 386 9.45 5.56 -16.91
CA ALA A 386 9.79 5.98 -15.55
C ALA A 386 10.24 4.80 -14.68
N VAL A 387 9.50 3.69 -14.71
CA VAL A 387 9.79 2.50 -13.89
C VAL A 387 11.08 1.83 -14.32
N THR A 388 11.27 1.63 -15.63
CA THR A 388 12.48 0.98 -16.17
C THR A 388 13.70 1.87 -15.93
N ALA A 389 13.58 3.18 -16.14
CA ALA A 389 14.67 4.12 -15.88
C ALA A 389 15.06 4.15 -14.40
N LEU A 390 14.08 4.15 -13.48
CA LEU A 390 14.33 4.12 -12.05
C LEU A 390 15.08 2.83 -11.65
N LYS A 391 14.61 1.67 -12.12
CA LYS A 391 15.27 0.37 -11.85
C LYS A 391 16.74 0.39 -12.32
N CYS A 392 16.97 0.89 -13.53
CA CYS A 392 18.30 1.06 -14.09
C CYS A 392 19.17 1.99 -13.21
N LEU A 393 18.67 3.15 -12.79
CA LEU A 393 19.42 4.10 -11.95
C LEU A 393 19.80 3.51 -10.58
N TYR A 394 18.91 2.74 -9.95
CA TYR A 394 19.18 2.13 -8.64
C TYR A 394 20.17 0.98 -8.69
N ASN A 395 20.29 0.29 -9.82
CA ASN A 395 21.29 -0.78 -10.05
C ASN A 395 22.72 -0.25 -10.25
N ARG A 396 22.90 1.07 -10.34
CA ARG A 396 24.21 1.71 -10.59
C ARG A 396 24.83 2.27 -9.32
N TYR A 397 26.15 2.34 -9.32
CA TYR A 397 26.92 2.92 -8.22
C TYR A 397 26.84 4.45 -8.25
N THR A 398 26.75 5.07 -7.08
CA THR A 398 26.83 6.52 -6.93
C THR A 398 27.45 6.88 -5.57
N THR A 399 28.23 7.95 -5.54
CA THR A 399 28.61 8.63 -4.30
C THR A 399 27.48 9.60 -3.96
N GLU A 400 26.64 9.23 -2.99
CA GLU A 400 25.46 10.01 -2.62
C GLU A 400 25.89 11.33 -1.95
N TYR A 401 25.66 12.45 -2.64
CA TYR A 401 25.79 13.79 -2.06
C TYR A 401 24.50 14.14 -1.30
N LEU A 402 23.35 13.79 -1.88
CA LEU A 402 22.05 13.80 -1.23
C LEU A 402 21.47 12.39 -1.19
N ALA A 403 20.71 12.07 -0.15
CA ALA A 403 20.01 10.80 -0.03
C ALA A 403 19.08 10.53 -1.24
N GLY A 404 18.49 11.60 -1.81
CA GLY A 404 17.61 11.53 -2.97
C GLY A 404 18.26 11.46 -4.35
N ASP A 405 19.60 11.43 -4.47
CA ASP A 405 20.31 11.60 -5.76
C ASP A 405 19.87 10.62 -6.85
N ARG A 406 19.66 9.35 -6.48
CA ARG A 406 19.24 8.31 -7.43
C ARG A 406 17.85 8.56 -8.00
N ALA A 407 16.93 9.03 -7.17
CA ALA A 407 15.60 9.42 -7.63
C ALA A 407 15.70 10.70 -8.46
N TYR A 408 16.44 11.71 -8.01
CA TYR A 408 16.60 12.99 -8.71
C TYR A 408 17.26 12.85 -10.08
N ALA A 409 18.17 11.88 -10.28
CA ALA A 409 18.75 11.59 -11.59
C ALA A 409 17.69 11.28 -12.67
N LEU A 410 16.52 10.77 -12.29
CA LEU A 410 15.40 10.51 -13.20
C LEU A 410 14.89 11.79 -13.87
N MET A 411 15.03 12.97 -13.25
CA MET A 411 14.55 14.23 -13.83
C MET A 411 15.25 14.60 -15.15
N GLY A 412 16.47 14.09 -15.40
CA GLY A 412 17.17 14.28 -16.68
C GLY A 412 16.47 13.56 -17.84
N LEU A 413 15.77 12.47 -17.53
CA LEU A 413 15.02 11.62 -18.46
C LEU A 413 13.55 12.06 -18.62
N LEU A 414 13.00 12.76 -17.62
CA LEU A 414 11.62 13.26 -17.62
C LEU A 414 11.49 14.66 -18.23
N ARG A 415 10.24 15.08 -18.47
CA ARG A 415 9.92 16.37 -19.12
C ARG A 415 10.16 17.55 -18.19
N LEU A 416 9.64 17.48 -16.97
CA LEU A 416 9.65 18.54 -15.96
C LEU A 416 10.68 18.21 -14.87
N ARG A 417 11.33 19.27 -14.38
CA ARG A 417 12.43 19.20 -13.42
C ARG A 417 12.11 20.11 -12.24
N PRO A 418 11.43 19.58 -11.21
CA PRO A 418 11.16 20.36 -10.01
C PRO A 418 12.48 20.68 -9.30
N GLN A 419 12.46 21.75 -8.49
CA GLN A 419 13.62 22.09 -7.67
C GLN A 419 13.91 20.99 -6.65
N VAL A 420 15.20 20.69 -6.48
CA VAL A 420 15.70 19.66 -5.58
C VAL A 420 15.66 20.18 -4.14
N ASP A 421 15.16 19.35 -3.24
CA ASP A 421 15.21 19.60 -1.80
C ASP A 421 16.25 18.67 -1.15
N GLN A 422 17.21 19.27 -0.44
CA GLN A 422 18.30 18.55 0.21
C GLN A 422 17.83 17.68 1.38
N THR A 423 16.65 17.99 1.93
CA THR A 423 16.06 17.26 3.05
C THR A 423 15.18 16.09 2.59
N ASP A 424 15.03 15.88 1.28
CA ASP A 424 14.22 14.77 0.76
C ASP A 424 14.94 13.42 0.93
N THR A 425 14.18 12.44 1.40
CA THR A 425 14.53 11.03 1.30
C THR A 425 14.45 10.54 -0.16
N PRO A 426 14.99 9.35 -0.49
CA PRO A 426 14.84 8.78 -1.83
C PRO A 426 13.39 8.68 -2.31
N PHE A 427 12.47 8.26 -1.44
CA PHE A 427 11.06 8.14 -1.78
C PHE A 427 10.38 9.51 -1.94
N GLN A 428 10.67 10.48 -1.07
CA GLN A 428 10.13 11.83 -1.19
C GLN A 428 10.60 12.53 -2.47
N ALA A 429 11.87 12.36 -2.84
CA ALA A 429 12.43 12.86 -4.10
C ALA A 429 11.69 12.27 -5.30
N PHE A 430 11.44 10.95 -5.29
CA PHE A 430 10.64 10.29 -6.33
C PHE A 430 9.19 10.79 -6.35
N ALA A 431 8.55 10.93 -5.20
CA ALA A 431 7.18 11.45 -5.11
C ALA A 431 7.09 12.89 -5.66
N ARG A 432 8.11 13.72 -5.41
CA ARG A 432 8.21 15.09 -5.95
C ARG A 432 8.28 15.06 -7.47
N LEU A 433 9.10 14.18 -8.04
CA LEU A 433 9.19 14.01 -9.48
C LEU A 433 7.89 13.49 -10.09
N SER A 434 7.24 12.53 -9.44
CA SER A 434 5.96 11.96 -9.90
C SER A 434 4.81 12.95 -9.80
N LEU A 435 4.81 13.87 -8.84
CA LEU A 435 3.80 14.94 -8.76
C LEU A 435 4.04 16.04 -9.79
N ALA A 436 5.31 16.38 -10.04
CA ALA A 436 5.66 17.40 -11.02
C ALA A 436 5.45 16.91 -12.46
N ASN A 437 5.67 15.62 -12.75
CA ASN A 437 5.54 15.05 -14.08
C ASN A 437 4.25 14.25 -14.24
N ASP A 438 3.55 14.44 -15.36
CA ASP A 438 2.43 13.58 -15.75
C ASP A 438 2.91 12.17 -16.13
N SER A 439 3.00 11.33 -15.09
CA SER A 439 3.53 9.96 -15.14
C SER A 439 2.40 8.92 -15.08
N ASP A 440 1.20 9.25 -15.57
CA ASP A 440 0.03 8.34 -15.58
C ASP A 440 -0.30 7.76 -14.19
N LYS A 441 -0.30 8.63 -13.17
CA LYS A 441 -0.58 8.28 -11.76
C LYS A 441 0.29 7.13 -11.23
N LEU A 442 1.56 7.10 -11.62
CA LEU A 442 2.52 6.05 -11.25
C LEU A 442 2.57 5.81 -9.72
N LEU A 443 2.62 6.88 -8.93
CA LEU A 443 2.71 6.79 -7.48
C LEU A 443 1.43 6.20 -6.86
N GLU A 444 0.26 6.61 -7.34
CA GLU A 444 -1.04 6.08 -6.93
C GLU A 444 -1.15 4.58 -7.22
N ARG A 445 -0.69 4.15 -8.42
CA ARG A 445 -0.64 2.74 -8.81
C ARG A 445 0.26 1.94 -7.88
N TYR A 446 1.46 2.46 -7.60
CA TYR A 446 2.43 1.82 -6.70
C TYR A 446 1.90 1.70 -5.25
N LEU A 447 1.17 2.69 -4.74
CA LEU A 447 0.58 2.58 -3.40
C LEU A 447 -0.44 1.43 -3.29
N CYS A 448 -1.07 1.06 -4.42
CA CYS A 448 -2.05 -0.02 -4.54
C CYS A 448 -1.43 -1.41 -4.81
N THR A 449 -0.10 -1.54 -4.90
CA THR A 449 0.56 -2.84 -5.04
C THR A 449 0.85 -3.46 -3.67
N LEU A 450 0.88 -4.79 -3.59
CA LEU A 450 1.35 -5.54 -2.44
C LEU A 450 2.79 -5.99 -2.71
N PRO A 451 3.79 -5.54 -1.96
CA PRO A 451 5.16 -6.03 -2.14
C PRO A 451 5.23 -7.54 -1.90
N VAL A 452 6.07 -8.23 -2.66
CA VAL A 452 6.28 -9.70 -2.58
C VAL A 452 6.94 -10.07 -1.26
N SER A 453 7.79 -9.19 -0.73
CA SER A 453 8.44 -9.37 0.57
C SER A 453 8.42 -8.07 1.37
N THR A 454 8.37 -8.16 2.69
CA THR A 454 8.38 -6.99 3.60
C THR A 454 9.66 -6.15 3.44
N THR A 455 10.78 -6.78 3.07
CA THR A 455 12.09 -6.14 2.86
C THR A 455 12.30 -5.63 1.44
N GLN A 456 11.31 -5.79 0.55
CA GLN A 456 11.40 -5.31 -0.83
C GLN A 456 11.60 -3.79 -0.84
N PRO A 457 12.64 -3.28 -1.52
CA PRO A 457 12.84 -1.86 -1.64
C PRO A 457 11.74 -1.24 -2.52
N TRP A 458 11.33 -0.01 -2.20
CA TRP A 458 10.20 0.65 -2.87
C TRP A 458 10.38 0.89 -4.37
N TYR A 459 11.62 0.96 -4.87
CA TYR A 459 11.92 1.16 -6.29
C TYR A 459 11.74 -0.12 -7.12
N VAL A 460 11.65 -1.29 -6.47
CA VAL A 460 11.20 -2.54 -7.09
C VAL A 460 9.68 -2.57 -6.92
N MET A 461 8.95 -2.29 -8.00
CA MET A 461 7.49 -2.11 -7.97
C MET A 461 6.72 -3.38 -8.34
N ASP A 462 7.30 -4.56 -8.04
CA ASP A 462 6.64 -5.86 -8.28
C ASP A 462 5.49 -6.09 -7.29
N ASP A 463 4.40 -6.69 -7.77
CA ASP A 463 3.18 -6.97 -7.03
C ASP A 463 3.03 -8.45 -6.72
N ALA A 464 2.62 -8.80 -5.50
CA ALA A 464 2.42 -10.18 -5.05
C ALA A 464 1.29 -10.92 -5.81
N TYR A 465 0.40 -10.18 -6.48
CA TYR A 465 -0.61 -10.74 -7.37
C TYR A 465 -0.12 -10.93 -8.82
N ASN A 466 1.16 -10.64 -9.10
CA ASN A 466 1.79 -10.64 -10.43
C ASN A 466 1.14 -9.67 -11.44
N SER A 467 0.44 -8.65 -10.95
CA SER A 467 -0.17 -7.62 -11.77
C SER A 467 0.86 -6.58 -12.18
N ARG A 468 0.78 -6.07 -13.40
CA ARG A 468 1.63 -4.97 -13.83
C ARG A 468 1.02 -3.65 -13.36
N LEU A 469 1.86 -2.63 -13.19
CA LEU A 469 1.39 -1.31 -12.73
C LEU A 469 0.32 -0.71 -13.66
N TRP A 470 0.43 -0.93 -14.97
CA TRP A 470 -0.56 -0.42 -15.94
C TRP A 470 -1.91 -1.14 -15.88
N ASP A 471 -1.98 -2.35 -15.30
CA ASP A 471 -3.25 -3.09 -15.11
C ASP A 471 -4.08 -2.56 -13.93
N ILE A 472 -3.47 -1.74 -13.06
CA ILE A 472 -4.10 -1.15 -11.88
C ILE A 472 -4.58 0.26 -12.24
N ASP A 473 -5.88 0.50 -12.27
CA ASP A 473 -6.45 1.81 -12.58
C ASP A 473 -6.86 2.58 -11.30
N PRO A 474 -6.09 3.61 -10.88
CA PRO A 474 -6.36 4.36 -9.67
C PRO A 474 -7.39 5.48 -9.87
N TYR A 475 -8.36 5.53 -8.97
CA TYR A 475 -9.31 6.64 -8.86
C TYR A 475 -8.98 7.61 -7.73
N CYS A 476 -8.00 7.28 -6.87
CA CYS A 476 -7.42 8.22 -5.92
C CYS A 476 -6.35 9.10 -6.58
N GLN A 477 -5.93 10.14 -5.87
CA GLN A 477 -4.86 11.06 -6.29
C GLN A 477 -3.94 11.36 -5.10
N VAL A 478 -2.64 11.44 -5.35
CA VAL A 478 -1.70 11.98 -4.35
C VAL A 478 -1.80 13.50 -4.33
N ALA A 479 -2.23 14.04 -3.19
CA ALA A 479 -2.46 15.47 -2.99
C ALA A 479 -1.22 16.19 -2.40
N ALA A 480 -0.35 15.50 -1.67
CA ALA A 480 0.82 16.12 -1.04
C ALA A 480 1.92 15.13 -0.65
N ILE A 481 3.12 15.65 -0.42
CA ILE A 481 4.28 14.93 0.14
C ILE A 481 4.50 15.39 1.58
N CYS A 482 4.68 14.43 2.49
CA CYS A 482 4.91 14.67 3.91
C CYS A 482 6.26 14.10 4.36
N ASP A 483 6.66 14.42 5.59
CA ASP A 483 7.91 13.92 6.18
C ASP A 483 7.89 12.39 6.41
N GLY A 484 9.06 11.75 6.48
CA GLY A 484 9.17 10.34 6.86
C GLY A 484 8.53 9.34 5.89
N ASP A 485 8.81 9.48 4.58
CA ASP A 485 8.34 8.59 3.52
C ASP A 485 6.81 8.41 3.45
N THR A 486 6.09 9.51 3.63
CA THR A 486 4.62 9.53 3.60
C THR A 486 4.08 10.51 2.57
N VAL A 487 2.88 10.22 2.08
CA VAL A 487 2.15 11.07 1.13
C VAL A 487 0.71 11.24 1.58
N ILE A 488 0.03 12.27 1.10
CA ILE A 488 -1.40 12.47 1.36
C ILE A 488 -2.17 11.99 0.13
N ILE A 489 -3.13 11.09 0.34
CA ILE A 489 -4.06 10.63 -0.68
C ILE A 489 -5.41 11.35 -0.52
N ASP A 490 -6.00 11.73 -1.65
CA ASP A 490 -7.39 12.19 -1.76
C ASP A 490 -8.20 11.26 -2.68
N GLY A 491 -9.53 11.29 -2.54
CA GLY A 491 -10.46 10.58 -3.43
C GLY A 491 -10.68 9.09 -3.14
N ALA A 492 -10.08 8.54 -2.09
CA ALA A 492 -10.32 7.14 -1.69
C ALA A 492 -11.69 6.96 -1.01
N ARG A 493 -12.23 5.74 -1.10
CA ARG A 493 -13.36 5.30 -0.27
C ARG A 493 -12.86 4.35 0.79
N GLY A 494 -13.41 4.41 1.99
CA GLY A 494 -12.86 3.63 3.09
C GLY A 494 -13.88 3.16 4.12
N ALA A 495 -13.49 2.11 4.83
CA ALA A 495 -14.26 1.49 5.88
C ALA A 495 -13.38 1.13 7.08
N SER A 496 -13.92 1.27 8.28
CA SER A 496 -13.25 0.83 9.52
C SER A 496 -13.45 -0.67 9.74
N ILE A 497 -12.39 -1.38 10.12
CA ILE A 497 -12.46 -2.80 10.50
C ILE A 497 -12.70 -2.90 12.00
N ARG A 498 -13.66 -3.76 12.38
CA ARG A 498 -13.97 -4.03 13.78
C ARG A 498 -13.24 -5.28 14.28
N TRP A 499 -12.22 -5.05 15.11
CA TRP A 499 -11.38 -6.12 15.68
C TRP A 499 -11.81 -6.63 17.05
N LYS A 500 -12.48 -5.81 17.88
CA LYS A 500 -12.75 -6.16 19.28
C LYS A 500 -13.73 -7.34 19.43
N SER A 501 -14.81 -7.34 18.67
CA SER A 501 -15.84 -8.37 18.73
C SER A 501 -16.78 -8.24 17.54
N PHE A 502 -17.43 -9.33 17.19
CA PHE A 502 -18.60 -9.28 16.31
C PHE A 502 -19.74 -8.48 16.98
N PHE A 503 -20.74 -8.11 16.20
CA PHE A 503 -22.04 -7.63 16.69
C PHE A 503 -23.16 -8.31 15.90
N PRO A 504 -24.39 -8.34 16.43
CA PRO A 504 -25.53 -8.93 15.71
C PRO A 504 -25.81 -8.16 14.42
N VAL A 505 -25.60 -8.80 13.27
CA VAL A 505 -25.74 -8.19 11.93
C VAL A 505 -27.23 -8.18 11.54
N GLY A 506 -27.75 -7.03 11.12
CA GLY A 506 -29.09 -6.95 10.54
C GLY A 506 -29.14 -7.57 9.14
N PHE A 507 -30.20 -8.31 8.85
CA PHE A 507 -30.41 -8.91 7.53
C PHE A 507 -31.90 -9.02 7.21
N GLU A 508 -32.22 -8.96 5.93
CA GLU A 508 -33.54 -9.25 5.39
C GLU A 508 -33.51 -10.54 4.58
N THR A 509 -34.71 -11.05 4.39
CA THR A 509 -34.96 -12.29 3.66
C THR A 509 -36.16 -12.07 2.77
N GLY A 510 -36.14 -12.63 1.57
CA GLY A 510 -37.19 -12.40 0.58
C GLY A 510 -38.61 -12.72 1.09
N PRO A 511 -39.64 -12.04 0.57
CA PRO A 511 -41.02 -12.23 0.98
C PRO A 511 -41.45 -13.67 0.69
N SER A 512 -41.97 -14.36 1.70
CA SER A 512 -42.44 -15.74 1.58
C SER A 512 -43.60 -15.98 2.52
N PHE A 513 -44.77 -16.28 1.94
CA PHE A 513 -45.98 -16.61 2.70
C PHE A 513 -45.77 -17.81 3.63
N LYS A 514 -44.99 -18.81 3.18
CA LYS A 514 -44.63 -19.98 4.01
C LYS A 514 -43.86 -19.58 5.27
N ARG A 515 -42.94 -18.62 5.12
CA ARG A 515 -42.12 -18.10 6.22
C ARG A 515 -42.95 -17.23 7.17
N GLU A 516 -43.79 -16.38 6.64
CA GLU A 516 -44.68 -15.53 7.44
C GLU A 516 -45.65 -16.38 8.29
N LEU A 517 -46.26 -17.40 7.68
CA LEU A 517 -47.11 -18.37 8.39
C LEU A 517 -46.31 -19.15 9.44
N ALA A 518 -45.07 -19.55 9.15
CA ALA A 518 -44.22 -20.26 10.10
C ALA A 518 -43.85 -19.38 11.31
N VAL A 519 -43.50 -18.11 11.07
CA VAL A 519 -43.23 -17.12 12.13
C VAL A 519 -44.48 -16.88 12.97
N LEU A 520 -45.64 -16.68 12.33
CA LEU A 520 -46.92 -16.46 13.02
C LEU A 520 -47.32 -17.67 13.87
N ALA A 521 -47.16 -18.88 13.34
CA ALA A 521 -47.43 -20.12 14.07
C ALA A 521 -46.53 -20.27 15.30
N MET A 522 -45.23 -19.97 15.16
CA MET A 522 -44.27 -20.07 16.27
C MET A 522 -44.48 -18.98 17.33
N GLN A 523 -44.77 -17.74 16.93
CA GLN A 523 -45.00 -16.62 17.84
C GLN A 523 -46.28 -16.78 18.67
N ASN A 524 -47.38 -17.20 18.03
CA ASN A 524 -48.67 -17.35 18.71
C ASN A 524 -48.83 -18.70 19.41
N ASN A 525 -47.85 -19.60 19.31
CA ASN A 525 -48.00 -20.93 19.89
C ASN A 525 -48.17 -20.89 21.42
N GLY A 526 -47.43 -20.00 22.10
CA GLY A 526 -47.54 -19.82 23.55
C GLY A 526 -48.91 -19.29 23.98
N THR A 527 -49.51 -18.38 23.21
CA THR A 527 -50.85 -17.84 23.49
C THR A 527 -51.94 -18.86 23.20
N ILE A 528 -51.81 -19.65 22.12
CA ILE A 528 -52.71 -20.77 21.80
C ILE A 528 -52.68 -21.81 22.91
N PHE A 529 -51.50 -22.16 23.42
CA PHE A 529 -51.34 -23.12 24.52
C PHE A 529 -51.97 -22.60 25.82
N ALA A 530 -51.70 -21.35 26.20
CA ALA A 530 -52.27 -20.75 27.41
C ALA A 530 -53.81 -20.61 27.33
N ALA A 531 -54.33 -20.19 26.17
CA ALA A 531 -55.77 -20.12 25.92
C ALA A 531 -56.42 -21.51 25.98
N GLY A 532 -55.77 -22.54 25.44
CA GLY A 532 -56.23 -23.93 25.52
C GLY A 532 -56.37 -24.42 26.96
N ILE A 533 -55.37 -24.16 27.82
CA ILE A 533 -55.42 -24.48 29.26
C ILE A 533 -56.56 -23.72 29.95
N ALA A 534 -56.68 -22.41 29.71
CA ALA A 534 -57.70 -21.58 30.34
C ALA A 534 -59.13 -22.06 29.97
N LEU A 535 -59.38 -22.39 28.71
CA LEU A 535 -60.68 -22.87 28.23
C LEU A 535 -61.02 -24.27 28.78
N CYS A 536 -60.02 -25.14 28.98
CA CYS A 536 -60.23 -26.42 29.66
C CYS A 536 -60.55 -26.27 31.17
N GLY A 537 -60.10 -25.18 31.80
CA GLY A 537 -60.38 -24.87 33.21
C GLY A 537 -61.80 -24.34 33.47
N LEU A 538 -62.51 -23.85 32.45
CA LEU A 538 -63.84 -23.24 32.56
C LEU A 538 -65.00 -24.27 32.52
N ASN A 539 -64.76 -25.49 33.03
CA ASN A 539 -65.70 -26.62 33.00
C ASN A 539 -67.08 -26.36 33.63
N GLY A 540 -67.24 -25.28 34.41
CA GLY A 540 -68.45 -24.99 35.18
C GLY A 540 -69.56 -24.20 34.46
N VAL A 541 -69.31 -23.62 33.28
CA VAL A 541 -70.24 -22.61 32.69
C VAL A 541 -70.92 -23.07 31.40
N VAL A 542 -70.21 -23.71 30.47
CA VAL A 542 -70.77 -24.19 29.18
C VAL A 542 -70.11 -25.51 28.76
N ARG A 543 -70.90 -26.58 28.59
CA ARG A 543 -70.39 -27.96 28.34
C ARG A 543 -69.59 -28.15 27.03
N LEU A 544 -69.69 -27.23 26.06
CA LEU A 544 -68.99 -27.31 24.77
C LEU A 544 -67.63 -26.62 24.76
N VAL A 545 -67.36 -25.71 25.71
CA VAL A 545 -66.10 -24.95 25.81
C VAL A 545 -64.84 -25.82 26.01
N PRO A 546 -64.83 -26.88 26.83
CA PRO A 546 -63.63 -27.71 27.00
C PRO A 546 -63.23 -28.46 25.72
N ILE A 547 -64.17 -28.74 24.80
CA ILE A 547 -63.86 -29.37 23.50
C ILE A 547 -62.99 -28.44 22.66
N PHE A 548 -63.32 -27.15 22.61
CA PHE A 548 -62.50 -26.14 21.95
C PHE A 548 -61.13 -25.99 22.61
N GLY A 549 -61.07 -26.08 23.94
CA GLY A 549 -59.80 -26.10 24.67
C GLY A 549 -58.88 -27.27 24.27
N VAL A 550 -59.43 -28.49 24.17
CA VAL A 550 -58.68 -29.68 23.74
C VAL A 550 -58.18 -29.54 22.30
N LEU A 551 -58.99 -29.00 21.38
CA LEU A 551 -58.58 -28.77 19.99
C LEU A 551 -57.41 -27.78 19.89
N LEU A 552 -57.41 -26.70 20.68
CA LEU A 552 -56.30 -25.74 20.72
C LEU A 552 -55.02 -26.35 21.31
N LEU A 553 -55.14 -27.22 22.32
CA LEU A 553 -53.99 -27.94 22.88
C LEU A 553 -53.38 -28.92 21.88
N LEU A 554 -54.21 -29.66 21.12
CA LEU A 554 -53.72 -30.53 20.04
C LEU A 554 -53.02 -29.74 18.94
N LEU A 555 -53.54 -28.56 18.58
CA LEU A 555 -52.90 -27.66 17.64
C LEU A 555 -51.55 -27.15 18.16
N ALA A 556 -51.45 -26.77 19.44
CA ALA A 556 -50.19 -26.32 20.05
C ALA A 556 -49.12 -27.43 20.07
N ILE A 557 -49.53 -28.66 20.41
CA ILE A 557 -48.65 -29.84 20.38
C ILE A 557 -48.20 -30.15 18.95
N TRP A 558 -49.09 -30.02 17.96
CA TRP A 558 -48.73 -30.18 16.55
C TRP A 558 -47.67 -29.17 16.10
N VAL A 559 -47.83 -27.89 16.47
CA VAL A 559 -46.82 -26.85 16.18
C VAL A 559 -45.50 -27.13 16.88
N TRP A 560 -45.50 -27.68 18.11
CA TRP A 560 -44.28 -28.14 18.78
C TRP A 560 -43.58 -29.27 18.02
N LEU A 561 -44.32 -30.28 17.55
CA LEU A 561 -43.75 -31.36 16.75
C LEU A 561 -43.18 -30.86 15.41
N GLN A 562 -43.83 -29.88 14.79
CA GLN A 562 -43.37 -29.27 13.53
C GLN A 562 -42.32 -28.17 13.70
N THR A 563 -41.95 -27.83 14.95
CA THR A 563 -41.00 -26.76 15.25
C THR A 563 -39.69 -26.88 14.47
N PRO A 564 -39.06 -28.07 14.30
CA PRO A 564 -37.86 -28.18 13.49
C PRO A 564 -38.06 -27.71 12.03
N HIS A 565 -39.14 -28.13 11.39
CA HIS A 565 -39.42 -27.74 10.00
C HIS A 565 -39.73 -26.23 9.87
N LEU A 566 -40.48 -25.69 10.85
CA LEU A 566 -40.81 -24.26 10.90
C LEU A 566 -39.58 -23.38 11.10
N ILE A 567 -38.63 -23.79 11.96
CA ILE A 567 -37.34 -23.10 12.14
C ILE A 567 -36.52 -23.12 10.85
N ARG A 568 -36.43 -24.25 10.14
CA ARG A 568 -35.73 -24.32 8.84
C ARG A 568 -36.34 -23.41 7.80
N THR A 569 -37.66 -23.33 7.77
CA THR A 569 -38.39 -22.41 6.87
C THR A 569 -38.19 -20.95 7.27
N THR A 570 -38.07 -20.67 8.57
CA THR A 570 -37.93 -19.31 9.11
C THR A 570 -36.52 -18.76 8.99
N TYR A 571 -35.50 -19.53 9.38
CA TYR A 571 -34.12 -19.03 9.43
C TYR A 571 -33.26 -19.50 8.26
N GLY A 572 -33.71 -20.50 7.50
CA GLY A 572 -33.04 -20.96 6.28
C GLY A 572 -33.24 -20.04 5.08
N GLY A 573 -32.66 -20.44 3.94
CA GLY A 573 -32.72 -19.70 2.67
C GLY A 573 -31.58 -18.71 2.46
N LYS A 574 -31.63 -17.95 1.37
CA LYS A 574 -30.65 -16.90 1.06
C LYS A 574 -31.06 -15.56 1.69
N LEU A 575 -30.07 -14.77 2.09
CA LEU A 575 -30.27 -13.41 2.58
C LEU A 575 -30.34 -12.46 1.38
N THR A 576 -31.25 -11.48 1.42
CA THR A 576 -31.42 -10.50 0.32
C THR A 576 -30.66 -9.22 0.60
N GLU A 577 -30.86 -8.64 1.77
CA GLU A 577 -30.16 -7.45 2.22
C GLU A 577 -29.43 -7.75 3.52
N VAL A 578 -28.15 -7.38 3.61
CA VAL A 578 -27.34 -7.63 4.80
C VAL A 578 -26.59 -6.36 5.15
N GLN A 579 -26.53 -6.05 6.44
CA GLN A 579 -25.72 -4.96 6.95
C GLN A 579 -24.26 -5.16 6.53
N ALA A 580 -23.70 -4.17 5.83
CA ALA A 580 -22.29 -4.17 5.48
C ALA A 580 -21.43 -3.91 6.71
N ALA A 581 -20.58 -4.87 7.06
CA ALA A 581 -19.66 -4.78 8.18
C ALA A 581 -18.38 -5.57 7.87
N LEU A 582 -17.25 -5.00 8.28
CA LEU A 582 -15.95 -5.65 8.24
C LEU A 582 -15.55 -6.05 9.65
N PHE A 583 -15.42 -7.34 9.89
CA PHE A 583 -14.86 -7.86 11.13
C PHE A 583 -13.48 -8.45 10.88
N GLY A 584 -12.57 -8.26 11.83
CA GLY A 584 -11.26 -8.88 11.79
C GLY A 584 -11.00 -9.70 13.04
N PHE A 585 -10.26 -10.80 12.89
CA PHE A 585 -9.65 -11.52 14.00
C PHE A 585 -8.26 -12.05 13.63
N GLU A 586 -7.40 -12.24 14.65
CA GLU A 586 -6.06 -12.81 14.54
C GLU A 586 -6.16 -14.35 14.51
N GLY A 587 -5.49 -14.97 13.54
CA GLY A 587 -5.51 -16.42 13.33
C GLY A 587 -6.60 -16.90 12.36
N TYR A 588 -6.87 -18.21 12.45
CA TYR A 588 -7.81 -18.92 11.59
C TYR A 588 -8.97 -19.48 12.42
N ILE A 589 -10.18 -19.30 11.90
CA ILE A 589 -11.42 -19.93 12.37
C ILE A 589 -12.17 -20.35 11.11
N ASN A 590 -12.75 -21.55 11.13
CA ASN A 590 -13.52 -22.06 10.00
C ASN A 590 -14.77 -21.21 9.73
N ALA A 591 -15.18 -21.14 8.45
CA ALA A 591 -16.31 -20.32 8.03
C ALA A 591 -17.62 -20.65 8.76
N LEU A 592 -17.87 -21.93 9.02
CA LEU A 592 -19.05 -22.39 9.75
C LEU A 592 -19.10 -21.87 11.19
N ALA A 593 -17.98 -21.82 11.92
CA ALA A 593 -17.98 -21.28 13.28
C ALA A 593 -18.12 -19.76 13.30
N VAL A 594 -17.57 -19.06 12.30
CA VAL A 594 -17.76 -17.61 12.15
C VAL A 594 -19.24 -17.29 11.85
N GLU A 595 -19.84 -18.02 10.90
CA GLU A 595 -21.26 -17.89 10.57
C GLU A 595 -22.14 -18.15 11.79
N ARG A 596 -21.86 -19.24 12.53
CA ARG A 596 -22.53 -19.56 13.79
C ARG A 596 -22.36 -18.48 14.85
N SER A 597 -21.19 -17.85 14.92
CA SER A 597 -20.91 -16.79 15.90
C SER A 597 -21.69 -15.52 15.61
N ILE A 598 -21.89 -15.18 14.34
CA ILE A 598 -22.58 -13.96 13.89
C ILE A 598 -24.10 -14.18 13.81
N PHE A 599 -24.53 -15.17 13.02
CA PHE A 599 -25.94 -15.41 12.68
C PHE A 599 -26.62 -16.42 13.60
N GLY A 600 -25.86 -17.19 14.38
CA GLY A 600 -26.38 -18.10 15.40
C GLY A 600 -26.50 -19.55 14.97
N GLY A 601 -26.32 -19.85 13.68
CA GLY A 601 -26.33 -21.20 13.11
C GLY A 601 -25.47 -21.28 11.85
N CYS A 602 -25.21 -22.49 11.38
CA CYS A 602 -24.43 -22.78 10.18
C CYS A 602 -25.39 -22.97 8.98
N PHE A 603 -25.57 -21.95 8.14
CA PHE A 603 -26.48 -22.01 6.99
C PHE A 603 -25.75 -22.19 5.65
N ASP A 604 -24.43 -22.38 5.69
CA ASP A 604 -23.58 -22.54 4.51
C ASP A 604 -23.65 -21.32 3.57
N ARG A 605 -23.84 -20.12 4.16
CA ARG A 605 -23.91 -18.86 3.41
C ARG A 605 -22.57 -18.16 3.29
N MET A 606 -21.70 -18.38 4.27
CA MET A 606 -20.39 -17.72 4.34
C MET A 606 -19.34 -18.57 3.66
N GLY A 607 -18.72 -18.03 2.60
CA GLY A 607 -17.69 -18.69 1.82
C GLY A 607 -16.29 -18.09 2.05
N TRP A 608 -15.26 -18.77 1.55
CA TRP A 608 -13.93 -18.20 1.43
C TRP A 608 -13.83 -17.41 0.13
N SER A 609 -13.09 -16.30 0.13
CA SER A 609 -12.88 -15.52 -1.08
C SER A 609 -12.02 -16.29 -2.11
N VAL A 610 -12.37 -16.16 -3.38
CA VAL A 610 -11.72 -16.88 -4.49
C VAL A 610 -10.31 -16.34 -4.76
N ASN A 611 -10.17 -15.02 -4.72
CA ASN A 611 -8.96 -14.29 -5.11
C ASN A 611 -8.78 -12.99 -4.28
N GLY A 612 -9.28 -12.97 -3.03
CA GLY A 612 -9.24 -11.78 -2.17
C GLY A 612 -7.86 -11.46 -1.61
N SER A 613 -6.96 -12.45 -1.57
CA SER A 613 -5.59 -12.34 -1.08
C SER A 613 -4.66 -13.35 -1.77
N PRO A 614 -3.32 -13.24 -1.64
CA PRO A 614 -2.40 -14.27 -2.14
C PRO A 614 -2.57 -15.64 -1.46
N LEU A 615 -3.15 -15.67 -0.24
CA LEU A 615 -3.48 -16.90 0.47
C LEU A 615 -4.80 -17.53 0.03
N SER A 616 -5.61 -16.82 -0.75
CA SER A 616 -6.88 -17.35 -1.24
C SER A 616 -6.68 -18.58 -2.13
N ARG A 617 -7.58 -19.55 -2.03
CA ARG A 617 -7.57 -20.78 -2.83
C ARG A 617 -8.93 -20.99 -3.46
N SER A 618 -8.94 -21.45 -4.70
CA SER A 618 -10.17 -21.76 -5.42
C SER A 618 -10.04 -23.03 -6.24
N VAL A 619 -11.17 -23.70 -6.43
CA VAL A 619 -11.29 -24.89 -7.27
C VAL A 619 -12.45 -24.71 -8.24
N VAL A 620 -12.35 -25.34 -9.40
CA VAL A 620 -13.45 -25.40 -10.37
C VAL A 620 -14.23 -26.68 -10.11
N ASN A 621 -15.54 -26.57 -9.89
CA ASN A 621 -16.40 -27.73 -9.67
C ASN A 621 -16.70 -28.47 -10.99
N GLU A 622 -17.40 -29.60 -10.90
CA GLU A 622 -17.80 -30.42 -12.07
C GLU A 622 -18.68 -29.65 -13.07
N HIS A 623 -19.31 -28.55 -12.63
CA HIS A 623 -20.16 -27.69 -13.45
C HIS A 623 -19.41 -26.49 -14.07
N GLY A 624 -18.10 -26.37 -13.88
CA GLY A 624 -17.30 -25.28 -14.41
C GLY A 624 -17.34 -23.98 -13.59
N GLU A 625 -17.94 -24.00 -12.41
CA GLU A 625 -18.03 -22.85 -11.51
C GLU A 625 -16.79 -22.78 -10.61
N ARG A 626 -16.25 -21.58 -10.41
CA ARG A 626 -15.10 -21.35 -9.53
C ARG A 626 -15.58 -21.04 -8.11
N LEU A 627 -15.21 -21.88 -7.15
CA LEU A 627 -15.59 -21.75 -5.75
C LEU A 627 -14.37 -21.52 -4.88
N GLY A 628 -14.49 -20.62 -3.90
CA GLY A 628 -13.47 -20.41 -2.88
C GLY A 628 -13.44 -21.59 -1.91
N VAL A 629 -12.25 -22.08 -1.62
CA VAL A 629 -12.05 -23.19 -0.69
C VAL A 629 -11.23 -22.71 0.49
N ASP A 630 -11.39 -23.41 1.62
CA ASP A 630 -10.61 -23.14 2.82
C ASP A 630 -9.11 -23.13 2.51
N PRO A 631 -8.41 -22.00 2.74
CA PRO A 631 -6.97 -21.89 2.48
C PRO A 631 -6.14 -22.94 3.20
N THR A 632 -6.56 -23.39 4.40
CA THR A 632 -5.82 -24.37 5.22
C THR A 632 -5.84 -25.80 4.67
N LYS A 633 -6.65 -26.06 3.64
CA LYS A 633 -6.56 -27.33 2.88
C LYS A 633 -5.24 -27.46 2.13
N ASP A 634 -4.62 -26.34 1.77
CA ASP A 634 -3.26 -26.30 1.23
C ASP A 634 -2.25 -26.53 2.36
N PRO A 635 -1.40 -27.58 2.30
CA PRO A 635 -0.40 -27.85 3.33
C PRO A 635 0.53 -26.67 3.61
N ALA A 636 0.88 -25.88 2.59
CA ALA A 636 1.78 -24.73 2.73
C ALA A 636 1.15 -23.61 3.56
N VAL A 637 -0.13 -23.32 3.32
CA VAL A 637 -0.88 -22.30 4.09
C VAL A 637 -1.11 -22.78 5.52
N ARG A 638 -1.39 -24.08 5.70
CA ARG A 638 -1.55 -24.65 7.05
C ARG A 638 -0.28 -24.54 7.88
N GLU A 639 0.88 -24.84 7.30
CA GLU A 639 2.17 -24.67 7.98
C GLU A 639 2.43 -23.20 8.34
N LEU A 640 2.08 -22.29 7.44
CA LEU A 640 2.18 -20.84 7.66
C LEU A 640 1.30 -20.39 8.84
N VAL A 641 0.05 -20.85 8.92
CA VAL A 641 -0.86 -20.56 10.04
C VAL A 641 -0.28 -21.09 11.37
N GLU A 642 0.27 -22.31 11.39
CA GLU A 642 0.91 -22.87 12.59
C GLU A 642 2.15 -22.06 13.01
N ARG A 643 2.99 -21.67 12.06
CA ARG A 643 4.17 -20.83 12.32
C ARG A 643 3.78 -19.46 12.88
N ALA A 644 2.73 -18.86 12.34
CA ALA A 644 2.25 -17.55 12.74
C ALA A 644 1.76 -17.48 14.20
N LYS A 645 1.36 -18.63 14.80
CA LYS A 645 0.97 -18.70 16.23
C LYS A 645 2.10 -18.28 17.17
N HIS A 646 3.35 -18.48 16.76
CA HIS A 646 4.55 -18.19 17.57
C HIS A 646 5.29 -16.91 17.14
N ALA A 647 4.73 -16.12 16.23
CA ALA A 647 5.34 -14.89 15.70
C ALA A 647 5.62 -13.84 16.79
N LYS A 648 6.79 -13.19 16.75
CA LYS A 648 7.16 -12.12 17.70
C LYS A 648 6.56 -10.78 17.27
N PRO A 649 6.67 -9.70 18.09
CA PRO A 649 6.38 -8.36 17.60
C PRO A 649 7.27 -8.02 16.40
N GLY A 650 6.68 -7.49 15.32
CA GLY A 650 7.41 -7.17 14.07
C GLY A 650 7.36 -8.26 13.00
N ASP A 651 7.16 -9.51 13.41
CA ASP A 651 7.00 -10.63 12.47
C ASP A 651 5.64 -10.61 11.78
N MET A 652 5.59 -11.20 10.57
CA MET A 652 4.34 -11.43 9.84
C MET A 652 3.41 -12.37 10.59
N ARG A 653 2.13 -12.03 10.62
CA ARG A 653 1.05 -12.79 11.27
C ARG A 653 -0.09 -13.01 10.31
N VAL A 654 -0.89 -14.03 10.60
CA VAL A 654 -2.11 -14.33 9.86
C VAL A 654 -3.30 -13.66 10.54
N PHE A 655 -4.09 -12.95 9.73
CA PHE A 655 -5.38 -12.39 10.12
C PHE A 655 -6.46 -12.86 9.14
N THR A 656 -7.69 -12.88 9.62
CA THR A 656 -8.86 -13.17 8.80
C THR A 656 -9.83 -12.00 8.83
N LEU A 657 -10.17 -11.51 7.64
CA LEU A 657 -11.20 -10.50 7.42
C LEU A 657 -12.51 -11.20 7.07
N VAL A 658 -13.60 -10.81 7.73
CA VAL A 658 -14.96 -11.28 7.48
C VAL A 658 -15.77 -10.12 6.94
N ASP A 659 -16.24 -10.23 5.71
CA ASP A 659 -17.13 -9.27 5.05
C ASP A 659 -18.56 -9.81 5.04
N THR A 660 -19.43 -9.22 5.85
CA THR A 660 -20.82 -9.68 5.97
C THR A 660 -21.71 -9.27 4.81
N TYR A 661 -21.29 -8.29 3.99
CA TYR A 661 -22.08 -7.88 2.84
C TYR A 661 -21.91 -8.87 1.69
N ASN A 662 -20.66 -9.23 1.39
CA ASN A 662 -20.35 -10.22 0.35
C ASN A 662 -20.47 -11.67 0.85
N MET A 663 -20.61 -11.87 2.17
CA MET A 663 -20.57 -13.18 2.83
C MET A 663 -19.28 -13.95 2.57
N GLU A 664 -18.15 -13.22 2.57
CA GLU A 664 -16.84 -13.78 2.26
C GLU A 664 -15.86 -13.61 3.42
N MET A 665 -15.00 -14.63 3.57
CA MET A 665 -13.86 -14.60 4.46
C MET A 665 -12.57 -14.56 3.65
N THR A 666 -11.65 -13.66 4.03
CA THR A 666 -10.35 -13.50 3.37
C THR A 666 -9.25 -13.61 4.41
N MET A 667 -8.39 -14.61 4.28
CA MET A 667 -7.18 -14.78 5.09
C MET A 667 -6.03 -14.00 4.46
N PHE A 668 -5.23 -13.29 5.25
CA PHE A 668 -4.09 -12.52 4.76
C PHE A 668 -2.98 -12.41 5.80
N GLU A 669 -1.78 -12.07 5.34
CA GLU A 669 -0.65 -11.78 6.21
C GLU A 669 -0.44 -10.29 6.38
N ALA A 670 -0.11 -9.88 7.60
CA ALA A 670 0.25 -8.51 7.96
C ALA A 670 1.10 -8.51 9.24
N VAL A 671 1.88 -7.45 9.48
CA VAL A 671 2.63 -7.29 10.73
C VAL A 671 1.71 -6.82 11.86
N ARG A 672 0.82 -5.86 11.56
CA ARG A 672 -0.20 -5.37 12.50
C ARG A 672 -1.60 -5.57 11.95
N PRO A 673 -2.61 -5.70 12.82
CA PRO A 673 -4.01 -5.73 12.41
C PRO A 673 -4.38 -4.39 11.73
N PRO A 674 -4.80 -4.40 10.45
CA PRO A 674 -5.19 -3.17 9.77
C PRO A 674 -6.50 -2.63 10.36
N THR A 675 -6.52 -1.40 10.85
CA THR A 675 -7.70 -0.78 11.49
C THR A 675 -8.71 -0.25 10.48
N CYS A 676 -8.25 0.08 9.26
CA CYS A 676 -9.08 0.63 8.20
C CYS A 676 -8.71 -0.01 6.87
N VAL A 677 -9.66 -0.01 5.93
CA VAL A 677 -9.45 -0.39 4.53
C VAL A 677 -9.80 0.80 3.65
N PHE A 678 -8.94 1.10 2.69
CA PHE A 678 -9.16 2.14 1.69
C PHE A 678 -9.15 1.50 0.30
N LEU A 679 -10.28 1.58 -0.39
CA LEU A 679 -10.36 1.25 -1.79
C LEU A 679 -9.75 2.42 -2.58
N CYS A 680 -8.69 2.19 -3.34
CA CYS A 680 -7.95 3.23 -4.07
C CYS A 680 -7.86 3.03 -5.59
N ALA A 681 -7.94 1.79 -6.06
CA ALA A 681 -7.81 1.45 -7.48
C ALA A 681 -8.67 0.24 -7.85
N SER A 682 -8.83 0.00 -9.15
CA SER A 682 -9.49 -1.18 -9.70
C SER A 682 -8.54 -2.00 -10.57
N GLU A 683 -8.73 -3.31 -10.61
CA GLU A 683 -7.88 -4.23 -11.37
C GLU A 683 -8.66 -5.52 -11.70
N GLY A 684 -8.82 -5.80 -13.00
CA GLY A 684 -9.51 -6.99 -13.48
C GLY A 684 -10.94 -7.17 -12.96
N GLY A 685 -11.67 -6.06 -12.74
CA GLY A 685 -13.04 -6.06 -12.22
C GLY A 685 -13.17 -6.14 -10.69
N MET A 686 -12.06 -6.19 -9.97
CA MET A 686 -12.00 -6.15 -8.49
C MET A 686 -11.40 -4.82 -8.02
N GLN A 687 -11.65 -4.46 -6.77
CA GLN A 687 -11.12 -3.24 -6.15
C GLN A 687 -9.87 -3.57 -5.33
N ARG A 688 -8.81 -2.78 -5.51
CA ARG A 688 -7.58 -2.82 -4.68
C ARG A 688 -7.84 -2.08 -3.37
N ALA A 689 -7.86 -2.85 -2.31
CA ALA A 689 -8.23 -2.46 -0.97
C ALA A 689 -6.97 -2.40 -0.10
N ILE A 690 -6.44 -1.19 0.11
CA ILE A 690 -5.27 -0.95 0.95
C ILE A 690 -5.71 -1.05 2.42
N ALA A 691 -5.27 -2.09 3.11
CA ALA A 691 -5.57 -2.27 4.52
C ALA A 691 -4.44 -1.66 5.36
N CYS A 692 -4.79 -0.68 6.20
CA CYS A 692 -3.82 0.14 6.91
C CYS A 692 -3.94 0.03 8.43
N SER A 693 -2.79 0.03 9.12
CA SER A 693 -2.72 0.29 10.56
C SER A 693 -2.62 1.80 10.81
N TYR A 694 -3.20 2.26 11.91
CA TYR A 694 -3.16 3.68 12.26
C TYR A 694 -2.02 3.99 13.24
N ASP A 695 -1.13 4.90 12.86
CA ASP A 695 -0.21 5.57 13.76
C ASP A 695 -0.76 6.92 14.20
N TRP A 696 -1.31 6.94 15.40
CA TRP A 696 -1.94 8.13 15.97
C TRP A 696 -0.94 9.22 16.38
N THR A 697 0.35 8.88 16.54
CA THR A 697 1.39 9.84 16.93
C THR A 697 1.69 10.80 15.79
N THR A 698 1.75 10.30 14.56
CA THR A 698 2.01 11.06 13.33
C THR A 698 0.76 11.32 12.48
N GLN A 699 -0.40 10.77 12.88
CA GLN A 699 -1.65 10.73 12.12
C GLN A 699 -1.50 10.03 10.76
N THR A 700 -0.66 9.01 10.69
CA THR A 700 -0.32 8.30 9.45
C THR A 700 -1.00 6.94 9.40
N MET A 701 -1.61 6.61 8.27
CA MET A 701 -2.07 5.26 7.94
C MET A 701 -0.92 4.50 7.28
N PHE A 702 -0.44 3.42 7.88
CA PHE A 702 0.61 2.60 7.27
C PHE A 702 0.00 1.41 6.57
N ARG A 703 0.40 1.17 5.31
CA ARG A 703 -0.04 0.01 4.55
C ARG A 703 0.51 -1.26 5.19
N GLU A 704 -0.38 -2.12 5.65
CA GLU A 704 -0.03 -3.44 6.20
C GLU A 704 -0.18 -4.54 5.13
N THR A 705 -1.23 -4.44 4.31
CA THR A 705 -1.47 -5.36 3.20
C THR A 705 -2.37 -4.71 2.15
N VAL A 706 -2.50 -5.34 0.98
CA VAL A 706 -3.49 -4.98 -0.05
C VAL A 706 -4.33 -6.20 -0.38
N LEU A 707 -5.63 -6.05 -0.22
CA LEU A 707 -6.63 -7.08 -0.51
C LEU A 707 -7.36 -6.75 -1.80
N ARG A 708 -8.05 -7.74 -2.37
CA ARG A 708 -8.95 -7.56 -3.50
C ARG A 708 -10.39 -7.73 -3.03
N MET A 709 -11.20 -6.70 -3.19
CA MET A 709 -12.61 -6.70 -2.79
C MET A 709 -13.54 -6.62 -4.00
N PRO A 710 -14.73 -7.22 -3.94
CA PRO A 710 -15.73 -7.08 -5.00
C PRO A 710 -16.13 -5.63 -5.24
N THR A 711 -16.46 -5.30 -6.50
CA THR A 711 -16.87 -3.94 -6.90
C THR A 711 -18.15 -3.47 -6.20
N VAL A 712 -19.02 -4.38 -5.77
CA VAL A 712 -20.22 -4.03 -4.99
C VAL A 712 -19.90 -3.37 -3.64
N SER A 713 -18.74 -3.66 -3.04
CA SER A 713 -18.32 -3.03 -1.79
C SER A 713 -18.05 -1.53 -1.96
N LEU A 714 -17.59 -1.10 -3.14
CA LEU A 714 -17.33 0.31 -3.45
C LEU A 714 -18.58 1.19 -3.29
N ASN A 715 -19.75 0.64 -3.61
CA ASN A 715 -21.04 1.34 -3.57
C ASN A 715 -21.56 1.55 -2.15
N ARG A 716 -21.06 0.79 -1.16
CA ARG A 716 -21.47 0.88 0.26
C ARG A 716 -20.39 1.47 1.17
N MET A 717 -19.30 2.01 0.61
CA MET A 717 -18.26 2.73 1.35
C MET A 717 -18.35 4.24 1.08
N GLU A 718 -18.16 5.03 2.13
CA GLU A 718 -18.10 6.49 2.04
C GLU A 718 -16.73 6.98 1.56
N ARG A 719 -16.70 8.18 0.98
CA ARG A 719 -15.45 8.87 0.66
C ARG A 719 -14.77 9.33 1.95
N VAL A 720 -13.48 9.09 2.05
CA VAL A 720 -12.67 9.54 3.18
C VAL A 720 -12.03 10.88 2.82
N PRO A 721 -11.98 11.86 3.75
CA PRO A 721 -11.17 13.06 3.56
C PRO A 721 -9.70 12.73 3.29
N ARG A 722 -8.94 13.72 2.82
CA ARG A 722 -7.49 13.59 2.62
C ARG A 722 -6.80 12.95 3.82
N PHE A 723 -6.08 11.86 3.59
CA PHE A 723 -5.37 11.14 4.64
C PHE A 723 -3.92 10.86 4.30
N ARG A 724 -3.08 10.91 5.33
CA ARG A 724 -1.65 10.64 5.22
C ARG A 724 -1.43 9.12 5.23
N ILE A 725 -0.74 8.62 4.22
CA ILE A 725 -0.35 7.22 4.09
C ILE A 725 1.18 7.06 4.08
N GLY A 726 1.68 6.00 4.71
CA GLY A 726 3.08 5.57 4.67
C GLY A 726 3.23 4.15 4.16
N ILE A 727 4.36 3.84 3.53
CA ILE A 727 4.63 2.52 2.94
C ILE A 727 5.13 1.54 3.98
N GLN A 728 6.08 1.97 4.81
CA GLN A 728 6.68 1.15 5.86
C GLN A 728 6.59 1.90 7.19
N ARG A 729 6.10 1.19 8.20
CA ARG A 729 6.04 1.70 9.57
C ARG A 729 7.32 1.34 10.30
N ALA A 730 7.92 2.30 11.00
CA ALA A 730 9.02 2.00 11.91
C ALA A 730 8.54 1.03 13.01
N GLU A 731 9.38 0.07 13.37
CA GLU A 731 9.08 -0.86 14.45
C GLU A 731 8.88 -0.10 15.77
N MET A 732 7.83 -0.45 16.50
CA MET A 732 7.68 0.06 17.86
C MET A 732 8.72 -0.62 18.75
N PRO A 733 9.40 0.10 19.65
CA PRO A 733 10.26 -0.52 20.64
C PRO A 733 9.43 -1.42 21.56
N SER A 734 9.47 -2.74 21.33
CA SER A 734 8.92 -3.73 22.24
C SER A 734 9.95 -4.08 23.31
N ARG A 735 9.52 -4.36 24.55
CA ARG A 735 10.43 -4.93 25.56
C ARG A 735 11.03 -6.24 25.03
N PRO A 736 12.33 -6.51 25.23
CA PRO A 736 12.85 -7.85 25.01
C PRO A 736 12.06 -8.82 25.89
N VAL A 737 11.65 -9.95 25.32
CA VAL A 737 11.03 -11.04 26.08
C VAL A 737 12.10 -11.55 27.04
N VAL A 738 11.99 -11.18 28.32
CA VAL A 738 12.81 -11.74 29.39
C VAL A 738 12.44 -13.21 29.50
N GLY A 739 13.32 -14.12 29.07
CA GLY A 739 13.10 -15.56 29.25
C GLY A 739 13.60 -16.51 28.15
N VAL A 740 14.52 -16.11 27.27
CA VAL A 740 15.32 -17.10 26.51
C VAL A 740 16.79 -16.75 26.71
N ALA A 741 17.39 -17.37 27.73
CA ALA A 741 18.83 -17.56 27.72
C ALA A 741 19.17 -18.46 26.52
N VAL A 742 20.18 -18.06 25.77
CA VAL A 742 20.78 -18.83 24.66
C VAL A 742 21.28 -20.18 25.17
#